data_AF-A0A9D0IFQ6-F1
#
_entry.id   AF-A0A9D0IFQ6-F1
#
_cell.length_a   1.000
_cell.length_b   1.000
_cell.length_c   1.000
_cell.angle_alpha   90.00
_cell.angle_beta   90.00
_cell.angle_gamma   90.00
#
_symmetry.space_group_name_H-M   'P 1'
#
loop_
_entity.id
_entity.type
_entity.pdbx_description
1 polymer ?
#
loop_
_entity_poly.entity_id
_entity_poly.type
_entity_poly.pdbx_seq_one_letter_code
_entity_poly.pdbx_strand_id
1 'polypeptide(L)'
;MLPVRMLSLLFGLWVGVCGVSQAVQVNVTGANGANGIDGLDSDPATDGTDGQPGESALAEAVSADATNSARAIGGNGGRGGNGGNGIDGSDLGGAANGGDAGSGGLGGAAVGRAVTDLASDTGVSATVFARAGRGGDGGTGGVADFEPLLTGGAIVGTPGADAPAGNGGDASGEATAINRGAGAANVSVKVQGGGGGMIRPFNRGAKVLIPGEPRLGPGNYTQAGDGGSAVLGTVYGASLGGGQVVVGASATGGNGGNVDPNTAPTPNELRAGNGADVSLLNAVDGDTSGILTLTQDADGGNAGNIDGLYGSRSGYGQVGQAGNASSILRKTSSSLSLEVSTRATGGGGSSIRVFFDPVQNAAPEARAGNGGNAIAESVAENIIPAGQSGGVKATATASGGSGGTVFLDAADMGGTAGRGGDAAASASATAVGGAASASATQNGGWGGSVILGNNVRSGRFIAADGTDSVMSDAVSGSSDEVLSLEQIAVGGNGGSVSGPGGQAAGPLSDTSAIAAGNGGNASSTLNASNPGGGALSASIVARGGASGVIGPLTDTSLSYSVPAGGSALVAGNLTGIAGQRVELTAEAVGGVSPGNLSSLGSGGNGGQAELGLLFASGGQVQVNGIARGGSGGSNRNGRGGDGASVMLVDRVDGDLLPGGTFLVLDQRAFGGNGSFGFSGAGLAGSATSILNKTLTGTGNLTVNTRATGGLSGSALAMPAVGGDAVAESFATKDGDGDVVSSARADGGWGMDASGILSGQEVLTTSAGAAGSARAVSDTTLTNDLAAKGGSDALATGGRGGRVSRVATQGRGIPGGRGGDANAVAVTRSLQGSGSASLTAGSRAMGGDGGNIDLAGSIAKAGDGGNAFARARLITAAGKPVGTLSVQANAVGGRGGANAGTGPDGRGGNATAIAEANTTASFVSATANATPGAGAGGANSLAVARITGGGGGRSTAGIETRWANGLTQGLNVQAANTAVGQAPATGSVEAIAGIGSVPADGVSTSAAGGDHFSIARVAVAPDTSVIRSLLTGNRGVADNFDLTGGSDVLALASLGAFQDGSRSSLFSNDFSMALDMSLLDTQQDLLFGFMNPTVRGNGFDALSMSLRIEGRLVFSQSFTDVTEARGFLDDQTLDFGDWTQGLIGPLDIAFSVDYRINGAGDAFYFDTIFGNSTIGAGVVPVPPAVWLFLSGFLSLAGIARCNRATQASPPA
;
A
#
# COMPACT_ATOMS: atom_id res chain seq x y z
N MET A 1 84.46 14.48 1.55
CA MET A 1 85.77 14.74 2.16
C MET A 1 85.78 14.15 3.57
N LEU A 2 86.70 13.22 3.78
CA LEU A 2 87.17 12.46 4.97
C LEU A 2 86.21 11.77 5.98
N PRO A 3 86.61 10.57 6.48
CA PRO A 3 85.72 9.56 7.08
C PRO A 3 86.08 9.20 8.53
N VAL A 4 85.20 8.50 9.25
CA VAL A 4 85.61 7.63 10.36
C VAL A 4 84.83 6.32 10.30
N ARG A 5 85.56 5.23 9.98
CA ARG A 5 85.20 3.86 10.35
C ARG A 5 85.73 3.62 11.77
N MET A 6 84.93 2.99 12.64
CA MET A 6 85.48 2.24 13.76
C MET A 6 84.83 0.86 13.84
N LEU A 7 85.72 -0.11 13.89
CA LEU A 7 85.56 -1.56 13.99
C LEU A 7 85.46 -1.93 15.47
N SER A 8 84.45 -2.71 15.87
CA SER A 8 84.44 -3.43 17.15
C SER A 8 83.79 -4.80 16.98
N LEU A 9 84.54 -5.83 17.35
CA LEU A 9 84.28 -7.25 17.19
C LEU A 9 83.98 -7.90 18.55
N LEU A 10 82.90 -8.69 18.62
CA LEU A 10 82.59 -9.81 19.54
C LEU A 10 82.59 -9.61 21.08
N PHE A 11 81.41 -9.76 21.71
CA PHE A 11 81.11 -10.86 22.64
C PHE A 11 79.59 -11.00 22.87
N GLY A 12 79.10 -12.24 22.84
CA GLY A 12 77.67 -12.58 22.78
C GLY A 12 76.90 -12.48 24.09
N LEU A 13 75.72 -11.88 23.98
CA LEU A 13 74.53 -12.17 24.78
C LEU A 13 73.34 -11.90 23.85
N TRP A 14 72.83 -12.95 23.19
CA TRP A 14 71.62 -12.87 22.37
C TRP A 14 70.41 -12.77 23.32
N VAL A 15 70.26 -11.62 23.98
CA VAL A 15 68.94 -11.22 24.47
C VAL A 15 68.17 -10.94 23.19
N GLY A 16 67.29 -11.87 22.83
CA GLY A 16 66.23 -11.62 21.86
C GLY A 16 65.36 -10.52 22.44
N VAL A 17 65.81 -9.27 22.33
CA VAL A 17 64.95 -8.11 22.45
C VAL A 17 64.03 -8.28 21.25
N CYS A 18 62.88 -8.91 21.47
CA CYS A 18 61.74 -8.80 20.58
C CYS A 18 61.53 -7.29 20.42
N GLY A 19 62.09 -6.73 19.34
CA GLY A 19 61.78 -5.39 18.94
C GLY A 19 60.28 -5.38 18.75
N VAL A 20 59.57 -4.75 19.67
CA VAL A 20 58.16 -4.43 19.49
C VAL A 20 58.09 -3.68 18.17
N SER A 21 57.61 -4.34 17.12
CA SER A 21 57.47 -3.75 15.80
C SER A 21 56.46 -2.61 15.96
N GLN A 22 56.93 -1.36 16.00
CA GLN A 22 56.06 -0.22 16.23
C GLN A 22 55.43 0.16 14.90
N ALA A 23 54.10 0.22 14.86
CA ALA A 23 53.33 0.66 13.71
C ALA A 23 53.92 1.92 13.06
N VAL A 24 54.20 1.88 11.75
CA VAL A 24 54.62 3.09 11.03
C VAL A 24 53.39 3.92 10.72
N GLN A 25 53.30 5.08 11.36
CA GLN A 25 52.30 6.10 11.07
C GLN A 25 53.00 7.33 10.48
N VAL A 26 52.65 7.67 9.23
CA VAL A 26 53.18 8.86 8.54
C VAL A 26 52.04 9.85 8.32
N ASN A 27 52.19 11.05 8.88
CA ASN A 27 51.24 12.15 8.71
C ASN A 27 51.94 13.31 8.02
N VAL A 28 51.48 13.71 6.84
CA VAL A 28 52.00 14.85 6.09
C VAL A 28 50.88 15.83 5.80
N THR A 29 51.15 17.12 6.01
CA THR A 29 50.23 18.21 5.71
C THR A 29 51.00 19.26 4.92
N GLY A 30 50.54 19.57 3.72
CA GLY A 30 51.12 20.62 2.89
C GLY A 30 50.86 22.00 3.49
N ALA A 31 51.81 22.91 3.35
CA ALA A 31 51.60 24.30 3.73
C ALA A 31 50.53 24.95 2.83
N ASN A 32 49.70 25.82 3.41
CA ASN A 32 48.80 26.64 2.62
C ASN A 32 49.59 27.63 1.76
N GLY A 33 49.07 27.94 0.58
CA GLY A 33 49.59 29.02 -0.24
C GLY A 33 49.47 30.36 0.46
N ALA A 34 50.48 31.21 0.30
CA ALA A 34 50.42 32.59 0.73
C ALA A 34 49.32 33.34 -0.03
N ASN A 35 48.57 34.19 0.66
CA ASN A 35 47.63 35.08 0.00
C ASN A 35 48.38 36.08 -0.88
N GLY A 36 47.72 36.49 -1.95
CA GLY A 36 48.10 37.64 -2.73
C GLY A 36 48.12 38.91 -1.88
N ILE A 37 48.95 39.85 -2.28
CA ILE A 37 49.05 41.17 -1.67
C ILE A 37 48.03 42.05 -2.39
N ASP A 38 47.23 42.79 -1.61
CA ASP A 38 46.31 43.77 -2.16
C ASP A 38 47.09 44.90 -2.86
N GLY A 39 46.58 45.36 -3.99
CA GLY A 39 47.08 46.50 -4.71
C GLY A 39 46.97 47.77 -3.87
N LEU A 40 47.88 48.71 -4.12
CA LEU A 40 47.87 50.01 -3.49
C LEU A 40 46.90 50.94 -4.21
N ASP A 41 46.17 51.72 -3.42
CA ASP A 41 45.32 52.79 -3.94
C ASP A 41 46.21 53.93 -4.49
N SER A 42 46.11 54.25 -5.79
CA SER A 42 46.89 55.32 -6.46
C SER A 42 46.26 55.76 -7.80
N ASP A 43 46.87 56.71 -8.53
CA ASP A 43 46.43 57.12 -9.88
C ASP A 43 47.51 56.81 -10.95
N PRO A 44 47.34 55.75 -11.76
CA PRO A 44 46.38 54.66 -11.62
C PRO A 44 46.74 53.74 -10.45
N ALA A 45 45.80 52.94 -9.97
CA ALA A 45 46.04 52.00 -8.88
C ALA A 45 46.81 50.76 -9.34
N THR A 46 47.47 50.07 -8.40
CA THR A 46 48.18 48.83 -8.74
C THR A 46 47.25 47.62 -8.63
N ASP A 47 47.50 46.61 -9.44
CA ASP A 47 46.80 45.32 -9.37
C ASP A 47 47.13 44.58 -8.05
N GLY A 48 46.20 43.75 -7.59
CA GLY A 48 46.45 42.76 -6.55
C GLY A 48 47.24 41.59 -7.11
N THR A 49 48.11 40.97 -6.31
CA THR A 49 48.87 39.81 -6.78
C THR A 49 48.07 38.53 -6.64
N ASP A 50 48.36 37.52 -7.45
CA ASP A 50 47.75 36.19 -7.32
C ASP A 50 48.09 35.54 -5.96
N GLY A 51 47.16 34.72 -5.46
CA GLY A 51 47.40 33.80 -4.37
C GLY A 51 48.32 32.67 -4.80
N GLN A 52 49.26 32.28 -3.94
CA GLN A 52 50.14 31.14 -4.22
C GLN A 52 49.37 29.82 -4.14
N PRO A 53 49.77 28.79 -4.90
CA PRO A 53 49.19 27.46 -4.75
C PRO A 53 49.54 26.86 -3.38
N GLY A 54 48.66 26.00 -2.86
CA GLY A 54 48.94 25.19 -1.69
C GLY A 54 49.96 24.08 -2.00
N GLU A 55 50.81 23.75 -1.03
CA GLU A 55 51.78 22.67 -1.19
C GLU A 55 51.08 21.31 -1.17
N SER A 56 51.62 20.37 -1.96
CA SER A 56 51.12 19.00 -1.97
C SER A 56 51.64 18.21 -0.76
N ALA A 57 50.87 17.23 -0.31
CA ALA A 57 51.27 16.30 0.75
C ALA A 57 51.48 14.90 0.18
N LEU A 58 52.63 14.29 0.48
CA LEU A 58 52.94 12.89 0.18
C LEU A 58 53.24 12.16 1.49
N ALA A 59 52.39 11.21 1.88
CA ALA A 59 52.61 10.37 3.06
C ALA A 59 52.84 8.91 2.64
N GLU A 60 54.02 8.35 2.94
CA GLU A 60 54.36 6.95 2.63
C GLU A 60 54.70 6.17 3.91
N ALA A 61 53.86 5.21 4.29
CA ALA A 61 54.07 4.29 5.41
C ALA A 61 54.37 2.88 4.88
N VAL A 62 55.63 2.63 4.52
CA VAL A 62 56.10 1.32 4.00
C VAL A 62 57.01 0.67 5.03
N SER A 63 56.56 -0.41 5.65
CA SER A 63 57.37 -1.16 6.61
C SER A 63 56.93 -2.64 6.71
N ALA A 64 57.69 -3.44 7.46
CA ALA A 64 57.33 -4.82 7.79
C ALA A 64 56.54 -4.93 9.10
N ASP A 65 55.99 -3.83 9.63
CA ASP A 65 55.19 -3.84 10.86
C ASP A 65 53.78 -4.39 10.59
N ALA A 66 53.13 -4.94 11.61
CA ALA A 66 51.79 -5.50 11.45
C ALA A 66 50.74 -4.46 11.06
N THR A 67 50.97 -3.16 11.28
CA THR A 67 50.00 -2.09 11.00
C THR A 67 50.69 -0.85 10.47
N ASN A 68 50.35 -0.43 9.25
CA ASN A 68 50.89 0.78 8.63
C ASN A 68 49.79 1.77 8.27
N SER A 69 50.03 3.05 8.51
CA SER A 69 49.04 4.11 8.25
C SER A 69 49.69 5.34 7.62
N ALA A 70 49.18 5.76 6.46
CA ALA A 70 49.58 6.99 5.80
C ALA A 70 48.44 8.01 5.73
N ARG A 71 48.70 9.24 6.15
CA ARG A 71 47.74 10.35 6.16
C ARG A 71 48.34 11.55 5.42
N ALA A 72 47.78 11.91 4.27
CA ALA A 72 48.19 13.06 3.47
C ALA A 72 47.08 14.11 3.42
N ILE A 73 47.40 15.37 3.74
CA ILE A 73 46.47 16.49 3.63
C ILE A 73 47.13 17.61 2.81
N GLY A 74 46.63 17.90 1.62
CA GLY A 74 47.14 18.99 0.80
C GLY A 74 46.88 20.35 1.44
N GLY A 75 47.80 21.30 1.24
CA GLY A 75 47.62 22.68 1.69
C GLY A 75 46.57 23.41 0.85
N ASN A 76 45.82 24.34 1.43
CA ASN A 76 44.86 25.14 0.68
C ASN A 76 45.58 26.16 -0.22
N GLY A 77 44.98 26.53 -1.34
CA GLY A 77 45.44 27.67 -2.14
C GLY A 77 45.30 28.99 -1.38
N GLY A 78 46.24 29.91 -1.61
CA GLY A 78 46.18 31.26 -1.09
C GLY A 78 45.08 32.07 -1.78
N ARG A 79 44.44 32.97 -1.06
CA ARG A 79 43.46 33.89 -1.65
C ARG A 79 44.15 34.90 -2.57
N GLY A 80 43.55 35.26 -3.69
CA GLY A 80 44.04 36.35 -4.55
C GLY A 80 43.95 37.71 -3.86
N GLY A 81 44.94 38.58 -4.09
CA GLY A 81 44.94 39.95 -3.58
C GLY A 81 43.89 40.80 -4.28
N ASN A 82 43.28 41.74 -3.57
CA ASN A 82 42.36 42.70 -4.16
C ASN A 82 43.13 43.74 -4.97
N GLY A 83 42.59 44.27 -6.06
CA GLY A 83 43.18 45.42 -6.75
C GLY A 83 43.05 46.70 -5.93
N GLY A 84 44.01 47.62 -6.08
CA GLY A 84 43.97 48.92 -5.41
C GLY A 84 42.95 49.86 -6.03
N ASN A 85 42.38 50.77 -5.24
CA ASN A 85 41.43 51.78 -5.72
C ASN A 85 42.16 52.92 -6.45
N GLY A 86 41.70 53.25 -7.66
CA GLY A 86 42.08 54.46 -8.36
C GLY A 86 41.63 55.68 -7.57
N ILE A 87 42.54 56.47 -7.00
CA ILE A 87 42.21 57.72 -6.28
C ILE A 87 42.72 58.87 -7.13
N ASP A 88 41.82 59.67 -7.71
CA ASP A 88 42.17 60.81 -8.57
C ASP A 88 43.13 61.78 -7.84
N GLY A 89 44.26 62.05 -8.49
CA GLY A 89 45.29 62.95 -7.99
C GLY A 89 44.90 64.43 -8.15
N SER A 90 45.87 65.33 -7.92
CA SER A 90 45.68 66.78 -8.16
C SER A 90 45.67 67.15 -9.65
N ASP A 91 45.98 66.23 -10.56
CA ASP A 91 46.02 66.46 -12.00
C ASP A 91 44.66 66.16 -12.64
N LEU A 92 43.97 67.22 -13.04
CA LEU A 92 42.63 67.26 -13.64
C LEU A 92 42.49 66.53 -15.02
N GLY A 93 43.26 65.48 -15.29
CA GLY A 93 43.31 64.79 -16.57
C GLY A 93 43.67 63.31 -16.54
N GLY A 94 44.09 62.75 -15.39
CA GLY A 94 44.41 61.33 -15.22
C GLY A 94 43.15 60.48 -15.17
N ALA A 95 43.20 59.25 -15.69
CA ALA A 95 42.12 58.29 -15.50
C ALA A 95 42.44 57.50 -14.23
N ALA A 96 41.72 57.78 -13.14
CA ALA A 96 41.82 57.09 -11.85
C ALA A 96 41.36 55.62 -11.96
N ASN A 97 42.09 54.81 -12.72
CA ASN A 97 41.76 53.41 -12.96
C ASN A 97 42.03 52.61 -11.70
N GLY A 98 41.10 51.74 -11.33
CA GLY A 98 41.35 50.75 -10.29
C GLY A 98 42.22 49.60 -10.81
N GLY A 99 43.04 49.00 -9.95
CA GLY A 99 43.87 47.86 -10.31
C GLY A 99 43.05 46.57 -10.40
N ASP A 100 43.49 45.62 -11.23
CA ASP A 100 42.89 44.30 -11.36
C ASP A 100 43.10 43.46 -10.09
N ALA A 101 42.25 42.47 -9.84
CA ALA A 101 42.44 41.49 -8.78
C ALA A 101 43.49 40.44 -9.15
N GLY A 102 44.09 39.84 -8.12
CA GLY A 102 44.82 38.58 -8.24
C GLY A 102 43.89 37.37 -8.18
N SER A 103 44.23 36.32 -8.90
CA SER A 103 43.54 35.02 -8.92
C SER A 103 43.75 34.25 -7.63
N GLY A 104 42.80 33.37 -7.29
CA GLY A 104 42.97 32.42 -6.19
C GLY A 104 43.98 31.32 -6.55
N GLY A 105 44.84 30.95 -5.60
CA GLY A 105 45.81 29.87 -5.78
C GLY A 105 45.15 28.50 -5.84
N LEU A 106 45.77 27.53 -6.51
CA LEU A 106 45.27 26.16 -6.57
C LEU A 106 45.40 25.45 -5.21
N GLY A 107 44.48 24.53 -4.90
CA GLY A 107 44.63 23.62 -3.77
C GLY A 107 45.78 22.61 -3.99
N GLY A 108 46.52 22.30 -2.94
CA GLY A 108 47.60 21.32 -2.97
C GLY A 108 47.07 19.89 -3.08
N ALA A 109 47.77 19.03 -3.83
CA ALA A 109 47.40 17.62 -3.96
C ALA A 109 47.69 16.82 -2.68
N ALA A 110 47.05 15.65 -2.53
CA ALA A 110 47.34 14.73 -1.43
C ALA A 110 47.51 13.29 -1.93
N VAL A 111 48.65 12.68 -1.65
CA VAL A 111 48.98 11.29 -2.03
C VAL A 111 49.32 10.49 -0.77
N GLY A 112 48.55 9.45 -0.49
CA GLY A 112 48.81 8.54 0.62
C GLY A 112 49.15 7.13 0.16
N ARG A 113 50.19 6.52 0.73
CA ARG A 113 50.60 5.15 0.41
C ARG A 113 50.96 4.36 1.66
N ALA A 114 50.32 3.20 1.89
CA ALA A 114 50.65 2.32 3.00
C ALA A 114 50.90 0.88 2.52
N VAL A 115 52.02 0.27 2.92
CA VAL A 115 52.36 -1.10 2.52
C VAL A 115 52.81 -1.90 3.73
N THR A 116 52.18 -3.04 3.93
CA THR A 116 52.48 -4.03 4.97
C THR A 116 52.69 -5.39 4.33
N ASP A 117 53.83 -6.04 4.57
CA ASP A 117 54.13 -7.41 4.14
C ASP A 117 54.85 -8.15 5.27
N LEU A 118 54.10 -8.99 6.00
CA LEU A 118 54.58 -9.65 7.22
C LEU A 118 54.01 -11.06 7.32
N ALA A 119 54.81 -12.00 7.84
CA ALA A 119 54.29 -13.29 8.31
C ALA A 119 53.79 -13.11 9.76
N SER A 120 52.47 -13.08 9.97
CA SER A 120 51.86 -12.85 11.28
C SER A 120 50.65 -13.76 11.52
N ASP A 121 50.57 -14.36 12.70
CA ASP A 121 49.38 -15.10 13.12
C ASP A 121 48.31 -14.18 13.74
N THR A 122 48.66 -12.94 14.10
CA THR A 122 47.74 -11.97 14.72
C THR A 122 47.05 -11.06 13.71
N GLY A 123 47.49 -11.08 12.45
CA GLY A 123 46.95 -10.28 11.35
C GLY A 123 47.84 -9.11 10.96
N VAL A 124 47.51 -8.48 9.82
CA VAL A 124 48.18 -7.30 9.27
C VAL A 124 47.17 -6.25 8.80
N SER A 125 47.56 -4.97 8.79
CA SER A 125 46.75 -3.91 8.19
C SER A 125 47.53 -2.81 7.48
N ALA A 126 46.88 -2.19 6.49
CA ALA A 126 47.36 -1.00 5.79
C ALA A 126 46.21 0.00 5.63
N THR A 127 46.39 1.23 6.14
CA THR A 127 45.36 2.27 6.14
C THR A 127 45.86 3.54 5.46
N VAL A 128 45.05 4.11 4.57
CA VAL A 128 45.34 5.40 3.90
C VAL A 128 44.19 6.38 4.04
N PHE A 129 44.55 7.62 4.35
CA PHE A 129 43.66 8.78 4.25
C PHE A 129 44.35 9.90 3.46
N ALA A 130 43.83 10.24 2.29
CA ALA A 130 44.32 11.36 1.48
C ALA A 130 43.20 12.39 1.27
N ARG A 131 43.47 13.65 1.58
CA ARG A 131 42.53 14.76 1.35
C ARG A 131 43.26 15.94 0.72
N ALA A 132 42.88 16.33 -0.47
CA ALA A 132 43.51 17.47 -1.12
C ALA A 132 43.08 18.80 -0.48
N GLY A 133 43.88 19.83 -0.70
CA GLY A 133 43.61 21.19 -0.28
C GLY A 133 42.52 21.85 -1.11
N ARG A 134 41.78 22.78 -0.51
CA ARG A 134 40.80 23.62 -1.22
C ARG A 134 41.51 24.65 -2.09
N GLY A 135 40.94 25.00 -3.23
CA GLY A 135 41.35 26.17 -4.00
C GLY A 135 41.18 27.47 -3.21
N GLY A 136 42.05 28.43 -3.47
CA GLY A 136 42.02 29.77 -2.92
C GLY A 136 40.92 30.61 -3.56
N ASP A 137 40.33 31.51 -2.78
CA ASP A 137 39.30 32.41 -3.28
C ASP A 137 39.92 33.46 -4.23
N GLY A 138 39.18 33.92 -5.24
CA GLY A 138 39.63 35.02 -6.11
C GLY A 138 39.69 36.35 -5.36
N GLY A 139 40.59 37.25 -5.77
CA GLY A 139 40.64 38.64 -5.32
C GLY A 139 39.56 39.50 -6.00
N THR A 140 39.30 40.68 -5.45
CA THR A 140 38.35 41.66 -6.04
C THR A 140 39.06 42.83 -6.67
N GLY A 141 38.66 43.26 -7.87
CA GLY A 141 39.30 44.41 -8.53
C GLY A 141 39.10 45.70 -7.74
N GLY A 142 40.03 46.63 -7.88
CA GLY A 142 40.01 47.93 -7.21
C GLY A 142 39.12 48.96 -7.90
N VAL A 143 38.57 49.90 -7.13
CA VAL A 143 37.55 50.88 -7.56
C VAL A 143 38.18 52.13 -8.15
N ALA A 144 37.63 52.66 -9.25
CA ALA A 144 37.91 54.03 -9.67
C ALA A 144 37.07 55.00 -8.82
N ASP A 145 37.68 55.70 -7.86
CA ASP A 145 37.01 56.65 -6.97
C ASP A 145 36.99 58.06 -7.58
N PHE A 146 35.83 58.72 -7.53
CA PHE A 146 35.61 60.05 -8.10
C PHE A 146 35.21 61.05 -7.01
N GLU A 147 35.99 62.11 -6.83
CA GLU A 147 35.49 63.33 -6.19
C GLU A 147 34.53 64.05 -7.16
N PRO A 148 33.29 64.37 -6.76
CA PRO A 148 32.32 65.00 -7.66
C PRO A 148 32.70 66.46 -7.94
N LEU A 149 33.50 66.71 -8.98
CA LEU A 149 33.77 68.07 -9.45
C LEU A 149 32.53 68.61 -10.21
N LEU A 150 31.89 69.63 -9.65
CA LEU A 150 30.66 70.29 -10.13
C LEU A 150 30.73 70.96 -11.52
N THR A 151 31.80 70.77 -12.30
CA THR A 151 32.04 71.50 -13.55
C THR A 151 32.46 70.59 -14.71
N GLY A 152 31.51 69.84 -15.27
CA GLY A 152 31.31 69.75 -16.72
C GLY A 152 32.23 68.90 -17.61
N GLY A 153 33.14 68.07 -17.08
CA GLY A 153 33.94 67.15 -17.92
C GLY A 153 34.24 65.84 -17.20
N ALA A 154 33.45 64.80 -17.46
CA ALA A 154 33.65 63.48 -16.87
C ALA A 154 34.70 62.70 -17.68
N ILE A 155 35.94 62.66 -17.19
CA ILE A 155 36.87 61.58 -17.51
C ILE A 155 36.40 60.39 -16.67
N VAL A 156 36.24 59.20 -17.23
CA VAL A 156 35.72 58.01 -16.52
C VAL A 156 36.88 57.01 -16.37
N GLY A 157 37.38 56.83 -15.15
CA GLY A 157 38.35 55.77 -14.83
C GLY A 157 37.71 54.39 -14.97
N THR A 158 38.47 53.40 -15.43
CA THR A 158 38.00 52.02 -15.55
C THR A 158 38.20 51.27 -14.23
N PRO A 159 37.15 50.63 -13.67
CA PRO A 159 37.28 49.64 -12.61
C PRO A 159 38.25 48.52 -13.02
N GLY A 160 39.08 48.05 -12.08
CA GLY A 160 39.86 46.84 -12.31
C GLY A 160 38.98 45.58 -12.30
N ALA A 161 39.40 44.58 -13.08
CA ALA A 161 38.74 43.30 -13.25
C ALA A 161 38.82 42.43 -11.99
N ASP A 162 37.76 41.67 -11.71
CA ASP A 162 37.79 40.60 -10.71
C ASP A 162 38.49 39.36 -11.30
N ALA A 163 39.10 38.55 -10.43
CA ALA A 163 39.91 37.40 -10.84
C ALA A 163 39.22 36.06 -10.51
N PRO A 164 39.53 34.99 -11.27
CA PRO A 164 38.98 33.66 -11.02
C PRO A 164 39.46 33.10 -9.67
N ALA A 165 38.67 32.21 -9.09
CA ALA A 165 39.09 31.44 -7.92
C ALA A 165 39.88 30.19 -8.34
N GLY A 166 40.73 29.68 -7.45
CA GLY A 166 41.54 28.50 -7.73
C GLY A 166 40.73 27.20 -7.64
N ASN A 167 41.10 26.20 -8.42
CA ASN A 167 40.51 24.86 -8.34
C ASN A 167 40.97 24.11 -7.08
N GLY A 168 40.16 23.15 -6.62
CA GLY A 168 40.57 22.20 -5.59
C GLY A 168 41.71 21.30 -6.04
N GLY A 169 42.55 20.85 -5.09
CA GLY A 169 43.62 19.89 -5.38
C GLY A 169 43.09 18.47 -5.62
N ASP A 170 43.90 17.62 -6.25
CA ASP A 170 43.57 16.21 -6.45
C ASP A 170 44.04 15.35 -5.26
N ALA A 171 43.31 14.26 -4.98
CA ALA A 171 43.70 13.28 -3.97
C ALA A 171 43.87 11.88 -4.57
N SER A 172 44.93 11.17 -4.16
CA SER A 172 45.13 9.76 -4.48
C SER A 172 45.60 8.91 -3.29
N GLY A 173 45.28 7.62 -3.34
CA GLY A 173 45.53 6.69 -2.24
C GLY A 173 45.77 5.26 -2.69
N GLU A 174 46.78 4.61 -2.12
CA GLU A 174 47.18 3.22 -2.40
C GLU A 174 47.49 2.46 -1.12
N ALA A 175 46.97 1.24 -0.96
CA ALA A 175 47.29 0.43 0.21
C ALA A 175 47.48 -1.04 -0.14
N THR A 176 48.46 -1.68 0.49
CA THR A 176 48.74 -3.11 0.31
C THR A 176 49.00 -3.77 1.66
N ALA A 177 48.27 -4.84 1.99
CA ALA A 177 48.53 -5.63 3.20
C ALA A 177 48.60 -7.13 2.86
N ILE A 178 49.79 -7.73 3.01
CA ILE A 178 50.05 -9.14 2.73
C ILE A 178 50.42 -9.83 4.03
N ASN A 179 49.59 -10.79 4.44
CA ASN A 179 49.90 -11.70 5.53
C ASN A 179 50.39 -13.04 4.97
N ARG A 180 51.64 -13.38 5.26
CA ARG A 180 52.21 -14.68 4.88
C ARG A 180 51.91 -15.80 5.90
N GLY A 181 51.38 -15.45 7.07
CA GLY A 181 50.93 -16.36 8.12
C GLY A 181 49.43 -16.65 8.05
N ALA A 182 48.86 -17.21 9.13
CA ALA A 182 47.44 -17.56 9.21
C ALA A 182 46.53 -16.40 9.64
N GLY A 183 47.09 -15.25 10.03
CA GLY A 183 46.31 -14.10 10.47
C GLY A 183 45.54 -13.41 9.33
N ALA A 184 44.64 -12.50 9.72
CA ALA A 184 43.86 -11.71 8.79
C ALA A 184 44.70 -10.65 8.04
N ALA A 185 44.18 -10.11 6.93
CA ALA A 185 44.71 -8.91 6.27
C ALA A 185 43.59 -7.88 6.08
N ASN A 186 43.79 -6.66 6.60
CA ASN A 186 42.81 -5.60 6.57
C ASN A 186 43.35 -4.37 5.83
N VAL A 187 42.64 -3.90 4.80
CA VAL A 187 43.05 -2.74 4.00
C VAL A 187 41.93 -1.72 3.95
N SER A 188 42.24 -0.46 4.23
CA SER A 188 41.27 0.63 4.17
C SER A 188 41.86 1.88 3.52
N VAL A 189 41.23 2.37 2.45
CA VAL A 189 41.67 3.59 1.74
C VAL A 189 40.52 4.59 1.64
N LYS A 190 40.77 5.85 1.98
CA LYS A 190 39.84 6.95 1.78
C LYS A 190 40.52 8.12 1.09
N VAL A 191 39.99 8.53 -0.06
CA VAL A 191 40.50 9.66 -0.84
C VAL A 191 39.42 10.72 -1.05
N GLN A 192 39.76 12.00 -0.88
CA GLN A 192 38.84 13.12 -1.04
C GLN A 192 39.47 14.27 -1.81
N GLY A 193 38.88 14.63 -2.94
CA GLY A 193 39.28 15.79 -3.73
C GLY A 193 39.05 17.12 -2.99
N GLY A 194 39.86 18.11 -3.31
CA GLY A 194 39.77 19.45 -2.74
C GLY A 194 38.53 20.19 -3.24
N GLY A 195 37.92 21.04 -2.42
CA GLY A 195 36.85 21.92 -2.90
C GLY A 195 37.38 23.06 -3.77
N GLY A 196 36.57 23.59 -4.68
CA GLY A 196 36.86 24.81 -5.41
C GLY A 196 36.94 26.06 -4.52
N GLY A 197 37.73 27.04 -4.96
CA GLY A 197 37.77 28.38 -4.39
C GLY A 197 36.47 29.15 -4.68
N MET A 198 36.07 30.02 -3.76
CA MET A 198 34.88 30.86 -3.88
C MET A 198 35.24 32.19 -4.55
N ILE A 199 34.26 32.82 -5.22
CA ILE A 199 34.35 34.23 -5.61
C ILE A 199 33.46 35.06 -4.70
N ARG A 200 33.98 36.17 -4.19
CA ARG A 200 33.24 37.18 -3.43
C ARG A 200 33.50 38.54 -4.04
N PRO A 201 32.71 39.02 -5.01
CA PRO A 201 32.85 40.39 -5.51
C PRO A 201 32.66 41.38 -4.34
N PHE A 202 33.16 42.61 -4.43
CA PHE A 202 32.93 43.65 -3.43
C PHE A 202 32.00 44.75 -3.96
N ASN A 203 31.22 45.38 -3.06
CA ASN A 203 30.14 46.30 -3.41
C ASN A 203 30.68 47.69 -3.63
N ARG A 204 30.67 48.13 -4.88
CA ARG A 204 31.14 49.46 -5.26
C ARG A 204 29.93 50.37 -5.39
N GLY A 205 29.67 51.18 -4.36
CA GLY A 205 28.60 52.18 -4.31
C GLY A 205 28.76 53.36 -5.28
N ALA A 206 29.39 53.19 -6.44
CA ALA A 206 29.54 54.23 -7.45
C ALA A 206 28.20 54.45 -8.19
N LYS A 207 27.30 55.17 -7.53
CA LYS A 207 25.96 55.51 -7.99
C LYS A 207 26.00 56.79 -8.84
N VAL A 208 26.69 56.80 -9.98
CA VAL A 208 26.55 57.88 -10.97
C VAL A 208 26.45 57.29 -12.37
N LEU A 209 25.22 56.97 -12.77
CA LEU A 209 24.88 56.57 -14.13
C LEU A 209 24.78 57.85 -14.98
N ILE A 210 25.81 58.18 -15.77
CA ILE A 210 25.69 59.20 -16.81
C ILE A 210 25.00 58.56 -18.03
N PRO A 211 23.81 59.00 -18.46
CA PRO A 211 23.12 58.43 -19.61
C PRO A 211 23.86 58.80 -20.91
N GLY A 212 24.41 57.83 -21.64
CA GLY A 212 24.85 58.03 -23.04
C GLY A 212 26.19 57.44 -23.47
N GLU A 213 27.02 56.94 -22.56
CA GLU A 213 28.35 56.39 -22.90
C GLU A 213 28.29 54.92 -23.39
N PRO A 214 29.05 54.55 -24.43
CA PRO A 214 29.14 53.17 -24.91
C PRO A 214 29.76 52.27 -23.82
N ARG A 215 29.01 51.23 -23.42
CA ARG A 215 29.49 50.21 -22.48
C ARG A 215 30.81 49.62 -22.99
N LEU A 216 31.88 49.81 -22.23
CA LEU A 216 33.19 49.21 -22.48
C LEU A 216 33.02 47.68 -22.62
N GLY A 217 33.80 47.09 -23.53
CA GLY A 217 33.57 45.76 -24.10
C GLY A 217 33.49 44.60 -23.10
N PRO A 218 33.02 43.42 -23.54
CA PRO A 218 32.81 42.23 -22.71
C PRO A 218 34.14 41.69 -22.17
N GLY A 219 34.62 42.29 -21.08
CA GLY A 219 35.87 41.94 -20.41
C GLY A 219 35.62 41.06 -19.20
N ASN A 220 36.13 39.83 -19.30
CA ASN A 220 36.47 38.85 -18.27
C ASN A 220 35.34 38.21 -17.44
N TYR A 221 35.23 36.89 -17.63
CA TYR A 221 34.38 35.95 -16.90
C TYR A 221 34.99 35.64 -15.54
N THR A 222 34.21 35.77 -14.46
CA THR A 222 34.62 35.31 -13.14
C THR A 222 34.04 33.92 -12.88
N GLN A 223 34.91 32.91 -12.90
CA GLN A 223 34.59 31.51 -12.64
C GLN A 223 35.12 31.09 -11.26
N ALA A 224 34.24 30.51 -10.44
CA ALA A 224 34.64 29.90 -9.18
C ALA A 224 35.34 28.57 -9.47
N GLY A 225 36.26 28.17 -8.59
CA GLY A 225 37.11 27.01 -8.86
C GLY A 225 36.31 25.73 -8.97
N ASP A 226 36.72 24.82 -9.83
CA ASP A 226 36.16 23.47 -9.88
C ASP A 226 36.65 22.63 -8.70
N GLY A 227 35.90 21.58 -8.35
CA GLY A 227 36.32 20.58 -7.39
C GLY A 227 37.48 19.72 -7.94
N GLY A 228 38.38 19.30 -7.06
CA GLY A 228 39.50 18.42 -7.41
C GLY A 228 39.09 16.94 -7.50
N SER A 229 39.85 16.16 -8.26
CA SER A 229 39.59 14.74 -8.49
C SER A 229 39.97 13.87 -7.28
N ALA A 230 39.34 12.70 -7.18
CA ALA A 230 39.65 11.69 -6.17
C ALA A 230 39.86 10.34 -6.86
N VAL A 231 41.10 9.83 -6.81
CA VAL A 231 41.54 8.64 -7.55
C VAL A 231 42.06 7.58 -6.58
N LEU A 232 41.62 6.34 -6.74
CA LEU A 232 42.23 5.20 -6.04
C LEU A 232 43.30 4.58 -6.94
N GLY A 233 44.49 4.32 -6.39
CA GLY A 233 45.45 3.43 -7.03
C GLY A 233 45.22 1.98 -6.57
N THR A 234 46.28 1.20 -6.40
CA THR A 234 46.13 -0.22 -6.02
C THR A 234 45.72 -0.35 -4.55
N VAL A 235 44.59 -1.02 -4.28
CA VAL A 235 44.13 -1.37 -2.94
C VAL A 235 44.02 -2.90 -2.82
N TYR A 236 44.99 -3.54 -2.15
CA TYR A 236 45.15 -5.00 -2.20
C TYR A 236 45.40 -5.64 -0.83
N GLY A 237 44.62 -6.67 -0.48
CA GLY A 237 44.82 -7.47 0.74
C GLY A 237 45.04 -8.95 0.43
N ALA A 238 45.97 -9.63 1.12
CA ALA A 238 46.15 -11.07 0.96
C ALA A 238 46.45 -11.79 2.27
N SER A 239 45.93 -13.00 2.44
CA SER A 239 46.30 -13.92 3.53
C SER A 239 46.63 -15.31 2.95
N LEU A 240 47.91 -15.67 2.97
CA LEU A 240 48.39 -16.94 2.39
C LEU A 240 48.11 -18.15 3.29
N GLY A 241 47.89 -17.94 4.58
CA GLY A 241 47.55 -19.00 5.55
C GLY A 241 46.04 -19.23 5.73
N GLY A 242 45.18 -18.62 4.90
CA GLY A 242 43.73 -18.80 4.95
C GLY A 242 43.01 -17.94 6.00
N GLY A 243 43.65 -16.88 6.49
CA GLY A 243 42.99 -15.89 7.33
C GLY A 243 41.96 -15.05 6.55
N GLN A 244 41.09 -14.34 7.28
CA GLN A 244 40.13 -13.43 6.67
C GLN A 244 40.85 -12.26 5.96
N VAL A 245 40.34 -11.85 4.80
CA VAL A 245 40.81 -10.67 4.07
C VAL A 245 39.65 -9.69 3.89
N VAL A 246 39.83 -8.46 4.35
CA VAL A 246 38.86 -7.37 4.22
C VAL A 246 39.53 -6.19 3.55
N VAL A 247 39.02 -5.77 2.39
CA VAL A 247 39.60 -4.69 1.58
C VAL A 247 38.49 -3.70 1.25
N GLY A 248 38.63 -2.46 1.73
CA GLY A 248 37.65 -1.41 1.49
C GLY A 248 38.31 -0.14 0.96
N ALA A 249 37.67 0.50 -0.03
CA ALA A 249 38.11 1.80 -0.51
C ALA A 249 36.95 2.74 -0.84
N SER A 250 37.15 4.03 -0.59
CA SER A 250 36.17 5.09 -0.87
C SER A 250 36.85 6.30 -1.52
N ALA A 251 36.22 6.84 -2.57
CA ALA A 251 36.64 8.07 -3.24
C ALA A 251 35.49 9.08 -3.33
N THR A 252 35.76 10.33 -2.93
CA THR A 252 34.78 11.43 -2.98
C THR A 252 35.35 12.60 -3.78
N GLY A 253 34.69 12.98 -4.86
CA GLY A 253 35.04 14.13 -5.68
C GLY A 253 34.97 15.44 -4.90
N GLY A 254 35.81 16.40 -5.26
CA GLY A 254 35.76 17.76 -4.73
C GLY A 254 34.47 18.47 -5.13
N ASN A 255 33.92 19.28 -4.24
CA ASN A 255 32.79 20.16 -4.56
C ASN A 255 33.26 21.36 -5.38
N GLY A 256 32.41 21.85 -6.29
CA GLY A 256 32.62 23.11 -6.99
C GLY A 256 32.58 24.32 -6.06
N GLY A 257 33.28 25.38 -6.45
CA GLY A 257 33.37 26.64 -5.74
C GLY A 257 32.08 27.47 -5.88
N ASN A 258 31.71 28.16 -4.80
CA ASN A 258 30.54 29.03 -4.79
C ASN A 258 30.86 30.42 -5.33
N VAL A 259 29.85 31.12 -5.83
CA VAL A 259 29.88 32.55 -6.10
C VAL A 259 28.98 33.23 -5.07
N ASP A 260 29.48 34.24 -4.36
CA ASP A 260 28.71 35.06 -3.40
C ASP A 260 28.60 36.51 -3.91
N PRO A 261 27.66 36.79 -4.83
CA PRO A 261 27.47 38.10 -5.46
C PRO A 261 26.72 39.17 -4.65
N ASN A 262 26.69 39.15 -3.30
CA ASN A 262 25.97 40.12 -2.44
C ASN A 262 26.33 41.63 -2.62
N THR A 263 26.99 41.98 -3.71
CA THR A 263 27.87 43.13 -3.82
C THR A 263 28.14 43.57 -5.27
N ALA A 264 28.05 42.75 -6.32
CA ALA A 264 28.44 43.18 -7.69
C ALA A 264 27.32 43.94 -8.43
N PRO A 265 27.57 45.16 -8.99
CA PRO A 265 26.54 45.95 -9.67
C PRO A 265 26.30 45.61 -11.15
N THR A 266 27.09 44.75 -11.80
CA THR A 266 26.92 44.42 -13.22
C THR A 266 27.05 42.93 -13.53
N PRO A 267 26.03 42.28 -14.12
CA PRO A 267 26.02 40.85 -14.39
C PRO A 267 26.78 40.54 -15.69
N ASN A 268 28.10 40.44 -15.60
CA ASN A 268 28.87 39.63 -16.56
C ASN A 268 28.82 38.17 -16.07
N GLU A 269 28.80 37.19 -16.99
CA GLU A 269 28.54 35.76 -16.74
C GLU A 269 29.30 35.16 -15.53
N LEU A 270 28.66 35.14 -14.36
CA LEU A 270 29.17 34.46 -13.16
C LEU A 270 29.10 32.95 -13.37
N ARG A 271 30.20 32.22 -13.17
CA ARG A 271 30.18 30.75 -13.27
C ARG A 271 30.51 30.12 -11.94
N ALA A 272 29.59 29.34 -11.37
CA ALA A 272 29.93 28.51 -10.22
C ALA A 272 30.75 27.31 -10.68
N GLY A 273 31.61 26.79 -9.79
CA GLY A 273 32.49 25.67 -10.10
C GLY A 273 31.71 24.36 -10.26
N ASN A 274 32.24 23.45 -11.06
CA ASN A 274 31.72 22.11 -11.22
C ASN A 274 32.19 21.20 -10.08
N GLY A 275 31.36 20.22 -9.70
CA GLY A 275 31.78 19.11 -8.85
C GLY A 275 32.56 18.07 -9.65
N ALA A 276 33.54 17.42 -9.02
CA ALA A 276 34.39 16.44 -9.70
C ALA A 276 33.71 15.06 -9.85
N ASP A 277 33.91 14.43 -10.99
CA ASP A 277 33.52 13.03 -11.23
C ASP A 277 34.40 12.05 -10.42
N VAL A 278 33.83 10.90 -10.06
CA VAL A 278 34.56 9.76 -9.49
C VAL A 278 34.27 8.50 -10.29
N SER A 279 35.31 7.82 -10.76
CA SER A 279 35.20 6.55 -11.48
C SER A 279 36.16 5.52 -10.92
N LEU A 280 35.60 4.43 -10.42
CA LEU A 280 36.28 3.36 -9.72
C LEU A 280 36.05 2.05 -10.48
N LEU A 281 37.09 1.47 -11.08
CA LEU A 281 37.04 0.20 -11.82
C LEU A 281 38.03 -0.78 -11.20
N ASN A 282 37.54 -1.82 -10.52
CA ASN A 282 38.34 -2.83 -9.84
C ASN A 282 39.46 -2.22 -8.97
N ALA A 283 39.16 -1.13 -8.26
CA ALA A 283 40.16 -0.42 -7.46
C ALA A 283 40.56 -1.20 -6.20
N VAL A 284 39.75 -2.16 -5.78
CA VAL A 284 39.99 -3.07 -4.65
C VAL A 284 40.14 -4.51 -5.14
N ASP A 285 41.08 -5.25 -4.55
CA ASP A 285 41.30 -6.67 -4.84
C ASP A 285 41.86 -7.40 -3.60
N GLY A 286 41.80 -8.73 -3.60
CA GLY A 286 42.47 -9.53 -2.58
C GLY A 286 42.49 -11.04 -2.84
N ASP A 287 43.23 -11.76 -2.01
CA ASP A 287 43.44 -13.20 -2.14
C ASP A 287 43.51 -13.92 -0.78
N THR A 288 42.74 -15.00 -0.62
CA THR A 288 42.78 -15.89 0.55
C THR A 288 42.01 -17.18 0.25
N SER A 289 42.37 -18.27 0.92
CA SER A 289 41.55 -19.48 1.01
C SER A 289 40.45 -19.39 2.09
N GLY A 290 40.51 -18.36 2.97
CA GLY A 290 39.54 -18.08 4.03
C GLY A 290 38.33 -17.27 3.54
N ILE A 291 37.91 -16.25 4.29
CA ILE A 291 36.81 -15.34 3.91
C ILE A 291 37.39 -14.11 3.22
N LEU A 292 36.87 -13.73 2.06
CA LEU A 292 37.25 -12.55 1.31
C LEU A 292 36.08 -11.55 1.20
N THR A 293 36.28 -10.32 1.68
CA THR A 293 35.31 -9.22 1.59
C THR A 293 35.93 -8.02 0.89
N LEU A 294 35.31 -7.55 -0.20
CA LEU A 294 35.75 -6.42 -1.02
C LEU A 294 34.66 -5.35 -1.10
N THR A 295 35.00 -4.08 -0.80
CA THR A 295 34.05 -2.95 -0.83
C THR A 295 34.63 -1.74 -1.56
N GLN A 296 33.85 -1.12 -2.45
CA GLN A 296 34.27 0.04 -3.26
C GLN A 296 33.16 1.10 -3.36
N ASP A 297 33.43 2.30 -2.84
CA ASP A 297 32.46 3.41 -2.78
C ASP A 297 32.92 4.62 -3.60
N ALA A 298 32.08 5.09 -4.53
CA ALA A 298 32.30 6.29 -5.34
C ALA A 298 31.25 7.37 -5.05
N ASP A 299 31.66 8.58 -4.70
CA ASP A 299 30.76 9.72 -4.51
C ASP A 299 31.19 10.91 -5.38
N GLY A 300 30.31 11.37 -6.28
CA GLY A 300 30.55 12.54 -7.11
C GLY A 300 30.54 13.84 -6.29
N GLY A 301 31.33 14.83 -6.72
CA GLY A 301 31.37 16.14 -6.09
C GLY A 301 30.09 16.95 -6.34
N ASN A 302 29.64 17.73 -5.36
CA ASN A 302 28.51 18.65 -5.58
C ASN A 302 28.92 19.82 -6.46
N ALA A 303 27.97 20.37 -7.21
CA ALA A 303 28.17 21.62 -7.92
C ALA A 303 28.26 22.83 -6.97
N GLY A 304 28.97 23.88 -7.38
CA GLY A 304 29.04 25.14 -6.67
C GLY A 304 27.75 25.97 -6.80
N ASN A 305 27.40 26.72 -5.75
CA ASN A 305 26.20 27.56 -5.70
C ASN A 305 26.47 29.00 -6.18
N ILE A 306 25.43 29.70 -6.63
CA ILE A 306 25.44 31.14 -6.90
C ILE A 306 24.53 31.81 -5.87
N ASP A 307 25.06 32.60 -4.93
CA ASP A 307 24.31 33.20 -3.83
C ASP A 307 24.14 34.73 -3.95
N GLY A 308 23.13 35.20 -4.67
CA GLY A 308 22.69 36.60 -4.62
C GLY A 308 22.88 37.42 -5.90
N LEU A 309 22.38 36.94 -7.03
CA LEU A 309 22.49 37.68 -8.30
C LEU A 309 21.71 39.01 -8.21
N TYR A 310 22.42 40.15 -8.14
CA TYR A 310 21.88 41.52 -8.18
C TYR A 310 22.21 42.17 -9.54
N GLY A 311 21.23 42.71 -10.28
CA GLY A 311 21.49 43.63 -11.41
C GLY A 311 20.82 43.31 -12.77
N SER A 312 20.68 44.34 -13.61
CA SER A 312 19.73 44.36 -14.75
C SER A 312 20.27 43.79 -16.07
N ARG A 313 19.43 42.98 -16.71
CA ARG A 313 19.34 42.65 -18.15
C ARG A 313 20.50 41.81 -18.74
N SER A 314 20.18 40.54 -19.02
CA SER A 314 20.70 39.65 -20.07
C SER A 314 21.92 38.74 -19.87
N GLY A 315 22.62 38.73 -18.73
CA GLY A 315 23.69 37.75 -18.46
C GLY A 315 23.26 36.70 -17.44
N TYR A 316 23.10 35.44 -17.84
CA TYR A 316 22.84 34.34 -16.91
C TYR A 316 24.16 33.88 -16.30
N GLY A 317 24.21 33.76 -14.97
CA GLY A 317 25.28 32.99 -14.36
C GLY A 317 25.16 31.53 -14.78
N GLN A 318 26.25 30.92 -15.28
CA GLN A 318 26.27 29.47 -15.52
C GLN A 318 26.42 28.77 -14.18
N VAL A 319 25.41 28.00 -13.84
CA VAL A 319 25.46 27.14 -12.67
C VAL A 319 26.46 26.01 -12.86
N GLY A 320 27.13 25.61 -11.77
CA GLY A 320 28.02 24.46 -11.80
C GLY A 320 27.27 23.17 -12.09
N GLN A 321 27.92 22.23 -12.77
CA GLN A 321 27.44 20.86 -12.96
C GLN A 321 27.90 19.98 -11.80
N ALA A 322 27.05 19.05 -11.37
CA ALA A 322 27.40 18.09 -10.35
C ALA A 322 28.22 16.93 -10.95
N GLY A 323 29.14 16.37 -10.16
CA GLY A 323 29.96 15.24 -10.56
C GLY A 323 29.19 13.92 -10.56
N ASN A 324 29.50 13.07 -11.53
CA ASN A 324 29.01 11.70 -11.64
C ASN A 324 29.83 10.73 -10.76
N ALA A 325 29.25 9.57 -10.45
CA ALA A 325 29.91 8.50 -9.73
C ALA A 325 29.78 7.16 -10.47
N SER A 326 30.87 6.40 -10.55
CA SER A 326 30.89 5.03 -11.09
C SER A 326 31.72 4.12 -10.19
N SER A 327 31.18 2.97 -9.78
CA SER A 327 31.86 1.93 -8.99
C SER A 327 31.59 0.55 -9.57
N ILE A 328 32.60 -0.03 -10.24
CA ILE A 328 32.52 -1.32 -10.93
C ILE A 328 33.57 -2.25 -10.32
N LEU A 329 33.16 -3.41 -9.81
CA LEU A 329 34.02 -4.39 -9.17
C LEU A 329 33.69 -5.80 -9.66
N ARG A 330 34.71 -6.52 -10.17
CA ARG A 330 34.60 -7.91 -10.62
C ARG A 330 35.67 -8.76 -9.95
N LYS A 331 35.28 -9.85 -9.29
CA LYS A 331 36.19 -10.76 -8.61
C LYS A 331 35.83 -12.22 -8.83
N THR A 332 36.84 -13.00 -9.23
CA THR A 332 36.85 -14.47 -9.14
C THR A 332 37.80 -14.90 -8.02
N SER A 333 37.38 -15.84 -7.17
CA SER A 333 38.18 -16.38 -6.07
C SER A 333 37.95 -17.88 -5.88
N SER A 334 38.75 -18.51 -5.02
CA SER A 334 38.57 -19.87 -4.52
C SER A 334 38.58 -19.86 -2.98
N SER A 335 37.98 -18.84 -2.40
CA SER A 335 37.89 -18.60 -0.97
C SER A 335 36.76 -19.43 -0.35
N LEU A 336 36.78 -19.66 0.96
CA LEU A 336 35.65 -20.26 1.68
C LEU A 336 34.38 -19.42 1.55
N SER A 337 34.51 -18.10 1.42
CA SER A 337 33.39 -17.19 1.15
C SER A 337 33.89 -15.96 0.41
N LEU A 338 33.09 -15.44 -0.52
CA LEU A 338 33.39 -14.22 -1.27
C LEU A 338 32.23 -13.23 -1.12
N GLU A 339 32.52 -12.02 -0.67
CA GLU A 339 31.60 -10.89 -0.67
C GLU A 339 32.18 -9.72 -1.46
N VAL A 340 31.41 -9.19 -2.41
CA VAL A 340 31.75 -8.06 -3.27
C VAL A 340 30.66 -7.01 -3.15
N SER A 341 31.02 -5.77 -2.84
CA SER A 341 30.09 -4.66 -2.67
C SER A 341 30.56 -3.40 -3.39
N THR A 342 29.68 -2.78 -4.17
CA THR A 342 29.91 -1.49 -4.82
C THR A 342 28.81 -0.49 -4.51
N ARG A 343 29.18 0.76 -4.27
CA ARG A 343 28.27 1.88 -4.11
C ARG A 343 28.68 3.05 -5.02
N ALA A 344 27.70 3.71 -5.64
CA ALA A 344 27.88 4.96 -6.36
C ALA A 344 26.81 5.98 -5.99
N THR A 345 27.21 7.22 -5.65
CA THR A 345 26.31 8.34 -5.37
C THR A 345 26.67 9.53 -6.25
N GLY A 346 25.75 9.99 -7.10
CA GLY A 346 25.95 11.20 -7.89
C GLY A 346 25.94 12.47 -7.03
N GLY A 347 26.68 13.50 -7.43
CA GLY A 347 26.74 14.78 -6.73
C GLY A 347 25.43 15.58 -6.81
N GLY A 348 25.18 16.44 -5.84
CA GLY A 348 24.04 17.36 -5.85
C GLY A 348 24.24 18.55 -6.80
N GLY A 349 23.16 18.93 -7.48
CA GLY A 349 23.08 20.10 -8.35
C GLY A 349 23.18 21.42 -7.59
N SER A 350 23.58 22.45 -8.32
CA SER A 350 23.89 23.78 -7.80
C SER A 350 22.65 24.62 -7.55
N SER A 351 22.66 25.36 -6.45
CA SER A 351 21.58 26.29 -6.10
C SER A 351 21.87 27.71 -6.59
N ILE A 352 20.83 28.44 -7.01
CA ILE A 352 20.91 29.87 -7.34
C ILE A 352 20.05 30.66 -6.36
N ARG A 353 20.57 31.73 -5.78
CA ARG A 353 19.81 32.79 -5.11
C ARG A 353 19.82 34.07 -5.94
N VAL A 354 18.66 34.68 -6.14
CA VAL A 354 18.49 35.89 -6.95
C VAL A 354 17.75 36.98 -6.17
N PHE A 355 18.28 38.22 -6.19
CA PHE A 355 17.69 39.40 -5.56
C PHE A 355 17.57 40.54 -6.60
N PHE A 356 16.38 41.11 -6.82
CA PHE A 356 16.22 42.23 -7.76
C PHE A 356 15.60 43.47 -7.14
N ASP A 357 16.03 44.63 -7.65
CA ASP A 357 15.38 45.92 -7.50
C ASP A 357 14.22 46.04 -8.53
N PRO A 358 12.97 46.34 -8.12
CA PRO A 358 11.74 46.24 -8.93
C PRO A 358 11.59 47.15 -10.17
N VAL A 359 12.62 47.87 -10.63
CA VAL A 359 12.42 49.01 -11.55
C VAL A 359 12.42 48.65 -13.06
N GLN A 360 12.65 47.39 -13.51
CA GLN A 360 12.80 47.11 -14.96
C GLN A 360 12.06 45.87 -15.52
N ASN A 361 11.16 46.13 -16.49
CA ASN A 361 10.11 45.25 -17.06
C ASN A 361 10.52 44.07 -17.98
N ALA A 362 11.64 43.37 -17.78
CA ALA A 362 11.91 42.13 -18.54
C ALA A 362 12.81 41.18 -17.77
N ALA A 363 12.24 40.19 -17.11
CA ALA A 363 12.97 39.30 -16.23
C ALA A 363 13.39 37.97 -16.91
N PRO A 364 14.65 37.57 -16.79
CA PRO A 364 15.16 36.26 -17.21
C PRO A 364 14.71 35.10 -16.29
N GLU A 365 14.75 33.85 -16.79
CA GLU A 365 14.45 32.61 -16.04
C GLU A 365 15.71 32.05 -15.36
N ALA A 366 15.75 31.99 -14.02
CA ALA A 366 16.87 31.36 -13.30
C ALA A 366 16.82 29.83 -13.43
N ARG A 367 17.96 29.16 -13.69
CA ARG A 367 18.03 27.70 -13.86
C ARG A 367 19.08 27.05 -12.98
N ALA A 368 18.65 26.28 -11.98
CA ALA A 368 19.59 25.54 -11.12
C ALA A 368 20.22 24.33 -11.84
N GLY A 369 21.38 23.87 -11.36
CA GLY A 369 22.11 22.75 -11.98
C GLY A 369 21.46 21.40 -11.70
N ASN A 370 21.61 20.44 -12.62
CA ASN A 370 21.14 19.07 -12.44
C ASN A 370 22.02 18.29 -11.45
N GLY A 371 21.47 17.24 -10.86
CA GLY A 371 22.23 16.25 -10.09
C GLY A 371 23.08 15.33 -10.99
N GLY A 372 24.16 14.79 -10.45
CA GLY A 372 25.08 13.87 -11.14
C GLY A 372 24.53 12.45 -11.22
N ASN A 373 24.99 11.69 -12.21
CA ASN A 373 24.57 10.29 -12.42
C ASN A 373 25.36 9.31 -11.55
N ALA A 374 24.81 8.13 -11.29
CA ALA A 374 25.46 7.06 -10.52
C ALA A 374 25.40 5.69 -11.23
N ILE A 375 26.53 4.97 -11.28
CA ILE A 375 26.63 3.62 -11.84
C ILE A 375 27.31 2.69 -10.83
N ALA A 376 26.69 1.56 -10.46
CA ALA A 376 27.27 0.54 -9.59
C ALA A 376 27.17 -0.86 -10.24
N GLU A 377 28.27 -1.62 -10.27
CA GLU A 377 28.30 -3.00 -10.79
C GLU A 377 29.16 -3.91 -9.89
N SER A 378 28.58 -5.02 -9.41
CA SER A 378 29.30 -6.04 -8.63
C SER A 378 29.23 -7.41 -9.28
N VAL A 379 30.35 -8.00 -9.65
CA VAL A 379 30.43 -9.39 -10.15
C VAL A 379 31.30 -10.22 -9.23
N ALA A 380 30.74 -11.29 -8.67
CA ALA A 380 31.43 -12.20 -7.76
C ALA A 380 31.32 -13.64 -8.29
N GLU A 381 32.46 -14.33 -8.40
CA GLU A 381 32.55 -15.73 -8.78
C GLU A 381 33.44 -16.46 -7.77
N ASN A 382 32.94 -17.54 -7.16
CA ASN A 382 33.74 -18.34 -6.24
C ASN A 382 33.75 -19.81 -6.67
N ILE A 383 34.94 -20.30 -6.95
CA ILE A 383 35.20 -21.64 -7.46
C ILE A 383 35.80 -22.45 -6.31
N ILE A 384 34.94 -23.15 -5.57
CA ILE A 384 35.35 -23.93 -4.40
C ILE A 384 35.63 -25.38 -4.83
N PRO A 385 36.70 -26.02 -4.33
CA PRO A 385 36.93 -27.45 -4.56
C PRO A 385 35.74 -28.30 -4.09
N ALA A 386 35.45 -29.36 -4.85
CA ALA A 386 34.36 -30.29 -4.53
C ALA A 386 34.46 -30.81 -3.08
N GLY A 387 33.36 -30.73 -2.33
CA GLY A 387 33.25 -31.21 -0.96
C GLY A 387 33.39 -30.15 0.14
N GLN A 388 33.57 -28.88 -0.21
CA GLN A 388 33.46 -27.76 0.74
C GLN A 388 32.24 -26.90 0.40
N SER A 389 31.53 -26.42 1.42
CA SER A 389 30.42 -25.47 1.27
C SER A 389 30.94 -24.05 1.50
N GLY A 390 30.73 -23.16 0.54
CA GLY A 390 31.05 -21.74 0.72
C GLY A 390 30.10 -20.81 -0.05
N GLY A 391 30.00 -19.58 0.41
CA GLY A 391 29.01 -18.62 -0.09
C GLY A 391 29.60 -17.57 -1.04
N VAL A 392 28.76 -17.06 -1.94
CA VAL A 392 29.07 -15.89 -2.78
C VAL A 392 28.00 -14.84 -2.62
N LYS A 393 28.42 -13.59 -2.43
CA LYS A 393 27.52 -12.43 -2.36
C LYS A 393 28.03 -11.28 -3.21
N ALA A 394 27.20 -10.75 -4.09
CA ALA A 394 27.44 -9.54 -4.87
C ALA A 394 26.37 -8.49 -4.55
N THR A 395 26.76 -7.28 -4.18
CA THR A 395 25.84 -6.17 -3.85
C THR A 395 26.20 -4.91 -4.64
N ALA A 396 25.24 -4.29 -5.33
CA ALA A 396 25.44 -3.03 -6.03
C ALA A 396 24.36 -2.00 -5.66
N THR A 397 24.77 -0.79 -5.28
CA THR A 397 23.86 0.32 -4.96
C THR A 397 24.22 1.58 -5.72
N ALA A 398 23.29 2.11 -6.51
CA ALA A 398 23.44 3.38 -7.21
C ALA A 398 22.36 4.38 -6.80
N SER A 399 22.75 5.63 -6.54
CA SER A 399 21.83 6.72 -6.22
C SER A 399 22.17 7.97 -7.04
N GLY A 400 21.22 8.43 -7.85
CA GLY A 400 21.37 9.69 -8.58
C GLY A 400 21.43 10.87 -7.63
N GLY A 401 22.15 11.92 -8.03
CA GLY A 401 22.26 13.17 -7.26
C GLY A 401 20.94 13.95 -7.26
N SER A 402 20.70 14.77 -6.23
CA SER A 402 19.56 15.69 -6.23
C SER A 402 19.78 16.86 -7.19
N GLY A 403 18.72 17.35 -7.82
CA GLY A 403 18.76 18.60 -8.57
C GLY A 403 18.92 19.83 -7.68
N GLY A 404 19.44 20.91 -8.26
CA GLY A 404 19.72 22.16 -7.56
C GLY A 404 18.48 23.01 -7.28
N THR A 405 18.58 23.90 -6.28
CA THR A 405 17.45 24.73 -5.81
C THR A 405 17.53 26.17 -6.33
N VAL A 406 16.41 26.76 -6.73
CA VAL A 406 16.34 28.19 -7.08
C VAL A 406 15.69 28.96 -5.94
N PHE A 407 16.32 30.01 -5.42
CA PHE A 407 15.74 30.96 -4.45
C PHE A 407 15.53 32.32 -5.12
N LEU A 408 14.31 32.83 -5.11
CA LEU A 408 13.92 34.05 -5.82
C LEU A 408 13.33 35.06 -4.84
N ASP A 409 13.95 36.22 -4.66
CA ASP A 409 13.40 37.32 -3.83
C ASP A 409 13.08 38.57 -4.68
N ALA A 410 12.56 38.33 -5.89
CA ALA A 410 12.37 39.34 -6.92
C ALA A 410 10.93 39.36 -7.45
N ALA A 411 10.38 40.56 -7.68
CA ALA A 411 8.98 40.75 -8.03
C ALA A 411 8.53 40.03 -9.31
N ASP A 412 9.30 40.00 -10.38
CA ASP A 412 8.78 39.55 -11.68
C ASP A 412 9.62 38.44 -12.34
N MET A 413 10.21 37.53 -11.57
CA MET A 413 11.14 36.51 -12.08
C MET A 413 10.55 35.11 -12.18
N GLY A 414 10.92 34.35 -13.22
CA GLY A 414 10.75 32.90 -13.24
C GLY A 414 11.99 32.15 -12.74
N GLY A 415 11.79 30.93 -12.26
CA GLY A 415 12.86 30.01 -11.91
C GLY A 415 12.49 28.56 -12.20
N THR A 416 13.42 27.83 -12.82
CA THR A 416 13.34 26.39 -13.07
C THR A 416 14.43 25.68 -12.28
N ALA A 417 14.04 24.77 -11.42
CA ALA A 417 14.99 23.99 -10.63
C ALA A 417 15.70 22.91 -11.49
N GLY A 418 16.83 22.38 -11.00
CA GLY A 418 17.57 21.34 -11.71
C GLY A 418 16.91 19.98 -11.56
N ARG A 419 17.02 19.11 -12.56
CA ARG A 419 16.54 17.71 -12.49
C ARG A 419 17.46 16.88 -11.58
N GLY A 420 16.92 15.83 -10.96
CA GLY A 420 17.76 14.78 -10.35
C GLY A 420 18.66 14.09 -11.37
N GLY A 421 19.70 13.39 -10.90
CA GLY A 421 20.56 12.53 -11.71
C GLY A 421 20.00 11.12 -11.88
N ASP A 422 20.46 10.42 -12.91
CA ASP A 422 20.09 9.03 -13.19
C ASP A 422 20.91 8.06 -12.31
N ALA A 423 20.39 6.86 -12.07
CA ALA A 423 21.11 5.79 -11.38
C ALA A 423 21.03 4.48 -12.19
N ALA A 424 22.06 3.65 -12.11
CA ALA A 424 22.07 2.29 -12.68
C ALA A 424 22.85 1.34 -11.75
N ALA A 425 22.24 0.23 -11.33
CA ALA A 425 22.89 -0.77 -10.48
C ALA A 425 22.75 -2.18 -11.08
N SER A 426 23.81 -3.01 -11.02
CA SER A 426 23.78 -4.42 -11.43
C SER A 426 24.67 -5.32 -10.56
N ALA A 427 24.26 -6.55 -10.30
CA ALA A 427 25.01 -7.52 -9.50
C ALA A 427 24.94 -8.95 -10.07
N SER A 428 26.04 -9.70 -10.06
CA SER A 428 26.06 -11.11 -10.48
C SER A 428 26.85 -11.96 -9.49
N ALA A 429 26.30 -13.11 -9.08
CA ALA A 429 26.94 -14.03 -8.12
C ALA A 429 26.93 -15.48 -8.62
N THR A 430 28.12 -16.05 -8.84
CA THR A 430 28.30 -17.44 -9.28
C THR A 430 29.07 -18.24 -8.24
N ALA A 431 28.49 -19.32 -7.74
CA ALA A 431 29.12 -20.23 -6.78
C ALA A 431 29.14 -21.66 -7.34
N VAL A 432 30.32 -22.27 -7.36
CA VAL A 432 30.49 -23.71 -7.62
C VAL A 432 30.67 -24.39 -6.26
N GLY A 433 29.74 -25.26 -5.85
CA GLY A 433 29.78 -25.95 -4.56
C GLY A 433 29.16 -25.23 -3.35
N GLY A 434 28.35 -24.18 -3.56
CA GLY A 434 27.62 -23.54 -2.45
C GLY A 434 26.60 -22.48 -2.87
N ALA A 435 26.00 -21.78 -1.90
CA ALA A 435 24.97 -20.76 -2.13
C ALA A 435 25.50 -19.47 -2.77
N ALA A 436 24.69 -18.85 -3.63
CA ALA A 436 24.99 -17.56 -4.26
C ALA A 436 23.88 -16.52 -3.99
N SER A 437 24.27 -15.27 -3.82
CA SER A 437 23.36 -14.13 -3.59
C SER A 437 23.77 -12.91 -4.40
N ALA A 438 22.86 -12.37 -5.20
CA ALA A 438 23.07 -11.11 -5.94
C ALA A 438 21.97 -10.09 -5.58
N SER A 439 22.35 -8.88 -5.20
CA SER A 439 21.43 -7.79 -4.85
C SER A 439 21.81 -6.48 -5.55
N ALA A 440 20.84 -5.85 -6.21
CA ALA A 440 21.01 -4.56 -6.88
C ALA A 440 19.92 -3.56 -6.44
N THR A 441 20.32 -2.34 -6.07
CA THR A 441 19.42 -1.24 -5.68
C THR A 441 19.70 0.02 -6.48
N GLN A 442 18.66 0.60 -7.09
CA GLN A 442 18.74 1.79 -7.94
C GLN A 442 17.76 2.87 -7.47
N ASN A 443 18.28 4.00 -7.00
CA ASN A 443 17.51 5.15 -6.57
C ASN A 443 17.65 6.31 -7.55
N GLY A 444 16.55 6.73 -8.17
CA GLY A 444 16.50 7.95 -8.97
C GLY A 444 16.83 9.19 -8.11
N GLY A 445 17.57 10.13 -8.68
CA GLY A 445 17.85 11.44 -8.11
C GLY A 445 16.58 12.28 -7.92
N TRP A 446 16.56 13.06 -6.84
CA TRP A 446 15.43 13.92 -6.51
C TRP A 446 15.43 15.18 -7.39
N GLY A 447 14.24 15.66 -7.78
CA GLY A 447 14.09 16.94 -8.44
C GLY A 447 14.44 18.13 -7.53
N GLY A 448 15.03 19.16 -8.11
CA GLY A 448 15.37 20.40 -7.43
C GLY A 448 14.15 21.24 -7.08
N SER A 449 14.26 22.11 -6.08
CA SER A 449 13.16 22.92 -5.56
C SER A 449 13.24 24.40 -5.99
N VAL A 450 12.11 25.12 -5.92
CA VAL A 450 12.04 26.58 -6.05
C VAL A 450 11.56 27.18 -4.73
N ILE A 451 12.29 28.14 -4.18
CA ILE A 451 11.96 28.83 -2.94
C ILE A 451 11.69 30.30 -3.29
N LEU A 452 10.49 30.78 -2.98
CA LEU A 452 10.09 32.16 -3.18
C LEU A 452 10.41 32.97 -1.92
N GLY A 453 10.93 34.17 -2.11
CA GLY A 453 11.15 35.20 -1.11
C GLY A 453 9.92 36.09 -0.97
N ASN A 454 10.02 37.11 -0.11
CA ASN A 454 8.86 37.94 0.27
C ASN A 454 8.40 38.87 -0.85
N ASN A 455 9.28 39.16 -1.82
CA ASN A 455 9.04 40.21 -2.81
C ASN A 455 8.46 39.71 -4.14
N VAL A 456 8.23 38.41 -4.32
CA VAL A 456 7.77 37.81 -5.59
C VAL A 456 6.31 38.17 -5.90
N ARG A 457 6.04 38.68 -7.11
CA ARG A 457 4.74 39.17 -7.59
C ARG A 457 4.26 38.53 -8.90
N SER A 458 5.16 38.06 -9.77
CA SER A 458 4.84 37.36 -11.02
C SER A 458 6.02 36.50 -11.46
N GLY A 459 5.76 35.45 -12.25
CA GLY A 459 6.81 34.60 -12.82
C GLY A 459 6.42 33.13 -12.97
N ARG A 460 7.23 32.41 -13.76
CA ARG A 460 7.12 30.95 -13.97
C ARG A 460 8.05 30.20 -13.02
N PHE A 461 7.49 29.45 -12.07
CA PHE A 461 8.21 28.70 -11.05
C PHE A 461 8.00 27.21 -11.27
N ILE A 462 9.00 26.53 -11.84
CA ILE A 462 8.94 25.09 -12.11
C ILE A 462 9.97 24.39 -11.24
N ALA A 463 9.50 23.62 -10.27
CA ALA A 463 10.35 22.63 -9.63
C ALA A 463 10.54 21.43 -10.56
N ALA A 464 11.69 20.78 -10.49
CA ALA A 464 12.02 19.73 -11.44
C ALA A 464 11.42 18.38 -11.04
N ASP A 465 11.19 17.52 -12.01
CA ASP A 465 10.76 16.15 -11.78
C ASP A 465 11.88 15.31 -11.13
N GLY A 466 11.49 14.31 -10.35
CA GLY A 466 12.40 13.23 -9.95
C GLY A 466 12.75 12.35 -11.15
N THR A 467 13.92 11.70 -11.13
CA THR A 467 14.30 10.79 -12.23
C THR A 467 13.66 9.42 -12.07
N ASP A 468 13.37 8.81 -13.22
CA ASP A 468 12.85 7.44 -13.27
C ASP A 468 13.94 6.43 -12.86
N SER A 469 13.52 5.31 -12.29
CA SER A 469 14.39 4.16 -11.98
C SER A 469 13.91 2.95 -12.78
N VAL A 470 14.73 2.48 -13.72
CA VAL A 470 14.40 1.38 -14.63
C VAL A 470 15.46 0.30 -14.48
N MET A 471 15.01 -0.88 -14.07
CA MET A 471 15.80 -2.04 -13.74
C MET A 471 15.35 -3.23 -14.59
N SER A 472 16.27 -3.80 -15.38
CA SER A 472 16.01 -4.95 -16.25
C SER A 472 17.15 -5.94 -16.11
N ASP A 473 16.84 -7.15 -15.62
CA ASP A 473 17.80 -8.25 -15.44
C ASP A 473 19.08 -7.82 -14.71
N ALA A 474 18.94 -6.91 -13.74
CA ALA A 474 20.08 -6.32 -13.05
C ALA A 474 20.74 -7.28 -12.07
N VAL A 475 20.13 -8.43 -11.81
CA VAL A 475 20.69 -9.49 -10.98
C VAL A 475 20.73 -10.82 -11.72
N SER A 476 21.85 -11.52 -11.60
CA SER A 476 22.07 -12.85 -12.21
C SER A 476 22.96 -13.73 -11.35
N GLY A 477 23.06 -15.02 -11.68
CA GLY A 477 23.98 -15.90 -10.97
C GLY A 477 23.84 -17.38 -11.30
N SER A 478 24.55 -18.20 -10.53
CA SER A 478 24.48 -19.66 -10.57
C SER A 478 24.90 -20.23 -9.22
N SER A 479 24.22 -21.28 -8.77
CA SER A 479 24.55 -22.00 -7.54
C SER A 479 24.08 -23.45 -7.61
N ASP A 480 24.90 -24.36 -7.10
CA ASP A 480 24.53 -25.78 -6.93
C ASP A 480 23.60 -26.00 -5.72
N GLU A 481 23.45 -25.01 -4.83
CA GLU A 481 22.61 -25.06 -3.62
C GLU A 481 21.39 -24.15 -3.73
N VAL A 482 21.54 -22.85 -3.46
CA VAL A 482 20.46 -21.84 -3.51
C VAL A 482 21.02 -20.58 -4.17
N LEU A 483 20.35 -20.12 -5.22
CA LEU A 483 20.56 -18.81 -5.83
C LEU A 483 19.50 -17.84 -5.32
N SER A 484 19.93 -16.79 -4.61
CA SER A 484 19.07 -15.70 -4.13
C SER A 484 19.31 -14.42 -4.94
N LEU A 485 18.26 -13.86 -5.53
CA LEU A 485 18.30 -12.67 -6.37
C LEU A 485 17.42 -11.55 -5.77
N GLU A 486 17.91 -10.32 -5.71
CA GLU A 486 17.15 -9.18 -5.21
C GLU A 486 17.36 -7.94 -6.09
N GLN A 487 16.27 -7.31 -6.55
CA GLN A 487 16.32 -6.13 -7.42
C GLN A 487 15.32 -5.06 -6.95
N ILE A 488 15.81 -3.87 -6.60
CA ILE A 488 15.00 -2.77 -6.03
C ILE A 488 15.15 -1.49 -6.85
N ALA A 489 14.09 -1.08 -7.54
CA ALA A 489 14.00 0.19 -8.25
C ALA A 489 13.17 1.22 -7.45
N VAL A 490 13.72 2.40 -7.20
CA VAL A 490 13.02 3.50 -6.53
C VAL A 490 13.11 4.77 -7.39
N GLY A 491 11.96 5.31 -7.81
CA GLY A 491 11.90 6.57 -8.54
C GLY A 491 12.27 7.76 -7.65
N GLY A 492 12.87 8.79 -8.23
CA GLY A 492 13.24 10.01 -7.52
C GLY A 492 12.03 10.84 -7.11
N ASN A 493 12.11 11.56 -5.99
CA ASN A 493 11.04 12.47 -5.59
C ASN A 493 11.01 13.72 -6.47
N GLY A 494 9.83 14.26 -6.75
CA GLY A 494 9.66 15.55 -7.41
C GLY A 494 10.10 16.72 -6.54
N GLY A 495 10.58 17.77 -7.18
CA GLY A 495 10.99 19.02 -6.53
C GLY A 495 9.81 19.85 -6.02
N SER A 496 10.03 20.64 -4.97
CA SER A 496 8.97 21.44 -4.35
C SER A 496 9.04 22.92 -4.72
N VAL A 497 7.92 23.64 -4.69
CA VAL A 497 7.87 25.11 -4.74
C VAL A 497 7.40 25.64 -3.40
N SER A 498 8.17 26.43 -2.66
CA SER A 498 7.76 26.92 -1.32
C SER A 498 7.97 28.42 -1.13
N GLY A 499 7.01 29.13 -0.54
CA GLY A 499 7.15 30.54 -0.14
C GLY A 499 7.55 30.73 1.33
N PRO A 500 7.90 31.97 1.73
CA PRO A 500 8.23 32.30 3.11
C PRO A 500 6.92 32.37 3.91
N GLY A 501 6.71 31.42 4.81
CA GLY A 501 5.49 31.32 5.60
C GLY A 501 5.29 32.54 6.51
N GLY A 502 4.39 33.46 6.15
CA GLY A 502 3.81 34.41 7.11
C GLY A 502 3.66 35.87 6.68
N GLN A 503 4.20 36.32 5.54
CA GLN A 503 3.97 37.68 5.05
C GLN A 503 3.31 37.66 3.67
N ALA A 504 2.22 38.42 3.54
CA ALA A 504 1.41 38.47 2.33
C ALA A 504 2.21 39.10 1.19
N ALA A 505 2.83 38.27 0.36
CA ALA A 505 3.20 38.68 -0.99
C ALA A 505 1.92 39.16 -1.69
N GLY A 506 2.03 40.23 -2.49
CA GLY A 506 0.91 40.72 -3.28
C GLY A 506 0.33 39.63 -4.19
N PRO A 507 -0.91 39.77 -4.68
CA PRO A 507 -1.54 38.79 -5.56
C PRO A 507 -0.68 38.53 -6.80
N LEU A 508 -0.44 37.26 -7.13
CA LEU A 508 0.36 36.88 -8.30
C LEU A 508 -0.47 37.13 -9.56
N SER A 509 0.02 37.96 -10.49
CA SER A 509 -0.75 38.41 -11.66
C SER A 509 -0.79 37.42 -12.84
N ASP A 510 0.13 36.45 -12.89
CA ASP A 510 0.16 35.35 -13.87
C ASP A 510 0.42 34.02 -13.16
N THR A 511 -0.58 33.14 -13.22
CA THR A 511 -0.75 32.01 -12.31
C THR A 511 -0.65 30.67 -13.04
N SER A 512 -0.52 30.72 -14.36
CA SER A 512 -0.34 29.56 -15.25
C SER A 512 1.01 28.84 -15.06
N ALA A 513 1.80 29.26 -14.08
CA ALA A 513 3.24 29.16 -14.16
C ALA A 513 3.90 28.54 -12.91
N ILE A 514 3.15 28.15 -11.86
CA ILE A 514 3.69 27.43 -10.69
C ILE A 514 3.44 25.93 -10.84
N ALA A 515 4.51 25.15 -10.97
CA ALA A 515 4.45 23.69 -11.05
C ALA A 515 5.45 23.07 -10.07
N ALA A 516 4.96 22.18 -9.21
CA ALA A 516 5.84 21.24 -8.52
C ALA A 516 6.28 20.14 -9.49
N GLY A 517 7.39 19.46 -9.16
CA GLY A 517 7.88 18.33 -9.96
C GLY A 517 7.05 17.07 -9.77
N ASN A 518 6.94 16.25 -10.81
CA ASN A 518 6.42 14.89 -10.73
C ASN A 518 7.37 13.99 -9.94
N GLY A 519 6.83 12.95 -9.30
CA GLY A 519 7.65 11.84 -8.82
C GLY A 519 8.11 10.98 -10.00
N GLY A 520 9.36 10.54 -9.99
CA GLY A 520 9.91 9.63 -10.99
C GLY A 520 9.24 8.25 -10.92
N ASN A 521 9.04 7.61 -12.06
CA ASN A 521 8.52 6.26 -12.15
C ASN A 521 9.56 5.22 -11.70
N ALA A 522 9.12 4.03 -11.30
CA ALA A 522 9.98 2.89 -11.05
C ALA A 522 9.52 1.67 -11.85
N SER A 523 10.45 0.96 -12.47
CA SER A 523 10.17 -0.34 -13.11
C SER A 523 11.28 -1.33 -12.81
N SER A 524 10.91 -2.58 -12.49
CA SER A 524 11.85 -3.66 -12.20
C SER A 524 11.40 -4.94 -12.87
N THR A 525 12.22 -5.47 -13.78
CA THR A 525 11.93 -6.68 -14.56
C THR A 525 13.09 -7.68 -14.42
N LEU A 526 12.77 -8.96 -14.20
CA LEU A 526 13.77 -10.02 -14.00
C LEU A 526 13.42 -11.31 -14.74
N ASN A 527 14.31 -11.76 -15.62
CA ASN A 527 14.32 -13.06 -16.24
C ASN A 527 15.53 -13.83 -15.71
N ALA A 528 15.31 -14.88 -14.91
CA ALA A 528 16.40 -15.61 -14.29
C ALA A 528 16.20 -17.12 -14.33
N SER A 529 17.34 -17.82 -14.33
CA SER A 529 17.41 -19.26 -14.15
C SER A 529 18.57 -19.58 -13.22
N ASN A 530 18.57 -20.75 -12.59
CA ASN A 530 19.72 -21.24 -11.85
C ASN A 530 20.40 -22.40 -12.60
N PRO A 531 21.42 -22.13 -13.44
CA PRO A 531 22.05 -23.16 -14.25
C PRO A 531 22.87 -24.17 -13.42
N GLY A 532 23.27 -23.84 -12.18
CA GLY A 532 23.92 -24.77 -11.25
C GLY A 532 22.98 -25.86 -10.71
N GLY A 533 21.67 -25.71 -10.90
CA GLY A 533 20.69 -26.71 -10.51
C GLY A 533 20.28 -26.71 -9.03
N GLY A 534 20.67 -25.69 -8.28
CA GLY A 534 20.11 -25.42 -6.95
C GLY A 534 18.69 -24.84 -6.97
N ALA A 535 18.13 -24.59 -5.80
CA ALA A 535 16.90 -23.80 -5.64
C ALA A 535 17.11 -22.36 -6.11
N LEU A 536 16.03 -21.69 -6.50
CA LEU A 536 16.03 -20.32 -6.98
C LEU A 536 15.02 -19.49 -6.17
N SER A 537 15.48 -18.38 -5.60
CA SER A 537 14.64 -17.42 -4.89
C SER A 537 14.89 -16.03 -5.44
N ALA A 538 13.85 -15.31 -5.83
CA ALA A 538 13.97 -13.93 -6.30
C ALA A 538 12.99 -12.99 -5.61
N SER A 539 13.46 -11.78 -5.31
CA SER A 539 12.68 -10.65 -4.78
C SER A 539 12.81 -9.45 -5.72
N ILE A 540 11.69 -8.95 -6.25
CA ILE A 540 11.65 -7.83 -7.20
C ILE A 540 10.78 -6.72 -6.64
N VAL A 541 11.31 -5.51 -6.52
CA VAL A 541 10.59 -4.37 -5.93
C VAL A 541 10.69 -3.15 -6.85
N ALA A 542 9.56 -2.48 -7.09
CA ALA A 542 9.52 -1.16 -7.72
C ALA A 542 8.70 -0.18 -6.87
N ARG A 543 9.24 1.01 -6.61
CA ARG A 543 8.58 2.06 -5.81
C ARG A 543 8.61 3.39 -6.54
N GLY A 544 7.45 3.91 -6.93
CA GLY A 544 7.36 5.23 -7.55
C GLY A 544 7.79 6.33 -6.58
N GLY A 545 8.42 7.37 -7.12
CA GLY A 545 8.85 8.54 -6.36
C GLY A 545 7.67 9.39 -5.89
N ALA A 546 7.85 10.11 -4.79
CA ALA A 546 6.83 11.04 -4.32
C ALA A 546 6.71 12.25 -5.26
N SER A 547 5.52 12.85 -5.40
CA SER A 547 5.41 14.14 -6.11
C SER A 547 6.08 15.25 -5.31
N GLY A 548 6.36 16.38 -5.96
CA GLY A 548 6.77 17.61 -5.30
C GLY A 548 5.63 18.25 -4.51
N VAL A 549 5.98 19.17 -3.61
CA VAL A 549 5.03 19.94 -2.78
C VAL A 549 4.98 21.39 -3.26
N ILE A 550 3.79 21.99 -3.30
CA ILE A 550 3.65 23.44 -3.32
C ILE A 550 3.37 23.88 -1.88
N GLY A 551 4.31 24.60 -1.26
CA GLY A 551 4.22 25.10 0.11
C GLY A 551 3.17 26.19 0.27
N PRO A 552 2.94 26.67 1.50
CA PRO A 552 1.89 27.62 1.78
C PRO A 552 2.12 28.95 1.05
N LEU A 553 1.21 29.28 0.12
CA LEU A 553 1.11 30.58 -0.52
C LEU A 553 -0.08 31.32 0.11
N THR A 554 0.11 32.60 0.44
CA THR A 554 -0.91 33.43 1.10
C THR A 554 -2.07 33.80 0.18
N ASP A 555 -1.87 33.71 -1.14
CA ASP A 555 -2.92 33.98 -2.11
C ASP A 555 -3.89 32.80 -2.23
N THR A 556 -5.08 32.98 -1.66
CA THR A 556 -6.15 31.99 -1.68
C THR A 556 -6.93 31.98 -2.98
N SER A 557 -6.77 32.98 -3.87
CA SER A 557 -7.54 33.08 -5.11
C SER A 557 -7.08 32.13 -6.23
N LEU A 558 -5.96 31.42 -6.01
CA LEU A 558 -5.24 30.69 -7.05
C LEU A 558 -5.47 29.18 -6.97
N SER A 559 -5.73 28.58 -8.13
CA SER A 559 -5.88 27.12 -8.29
C SER A 559 -4.55 26.52 -8.76
N TYR A 560 -3.97 25.65 -7.94
CA TYR A 560 -2.76 24.89 -8.28
C TYR A 560 -3.09 23.41 -8.42
N SER A 561 -2.49 22.75 -9.41
CA SER A 561 -2.49 21.29 -9.49
C SER A 561 -1.15 20.77 -8.97
N VAL A 562 -1.16 20.02 -7.87
CA VAL A 562 0.02 19.23 -7.49
C VAL A 562 0.08 18.02 -8.42
N PRO A 563 1.25 17.68 -8.99
CA PRO A 563 1.37 16.53 -9.86
C PRO A 563 1.17 15.20 -9.11
N ALA A 564 0.95 14.12 -9.85
CA ALA A 564 0.81 12.80 -9.26
C ALA A 564 2.16 12.25 -8.75
N GLY A 565 2.08 11.29 -7.82
CA GLY A 565 3.24 10.45 -7.50
C GLY A 565 3.66 9.60 -8.71
N GLY A 566 4.92 9.19 -8.76
CA GLY A 566 5.44 8.33 -9.83
C GLY A 566 4.79 6.94 -9.81
N SER A 567 4.68 6.29 -10.97
CA SER A 567 4.10 4.94 -11.06
C SER A 567 5.15 3.85 -10.77
N ALA A 568 4.69 2.64 -10.44
CA ALA A 568 5.54 1.47 -10.22
C ALA A 568 5.10 0.26 -11.04
N LEU A 569 6.06 -0.44 -11.67
CA LEU A 569 5.84 -1.65 -12.46
C LEU A 569 6.83 -2.76 -12.04
N VAL A 570 6.33 -3.98 -11.79
CA VAL A 570 7.19 -5.16 -11.56
C VAL A 570 6.81 -6.31 -12.48
N ALA A 571 7.77 -6.98 -13.12
CA ALA A 571 7.56 -8.23 -13.86
C ALA A 571 8.68 -9.25 -13.60
N GLY A 572 8.42 -10.54 -13.75
CA GLY A 572 9.39 -11.58 -13.38
C GLY A 572 9.13 -12.92 -14.07
N ASN A 573 10.17 -13.59 -14.53
CA ASN A 573 10.11 -14.93 -15.13
C ASN A 573 11.27 -15.78 -14.61
N LEU A 574 10.98 -16.77 -13.76
CA LEU A 574 11.96 -17.67 -13.18
C LEU A 574 11.84 -19.08 -13.75
N THR A 575 12.94 -19.61 -14.31
CA THR A 575 12.99 -21.00 -14.78
C THR A 575 13.95 -21.80 -13.90
N GLY A 576 13.43 -22.67 -13.05
CA GLY A 576 14.20 -23.64 -12.27
C GLY A 576 14.35 -24.99 -13.01
N ILE A 577 15.06 -25.91 -12.37
CA ILE A 577 15.19 -27.30 -12.83
C ILE A 577 14.22 -28.23 -12.08
N ALA A 578 13.97 -29.41 -12.65
CA ALA A 578 13.08 -30.40 -12.04
C ALA A 578 13.58 -30.80 -10.64
N GLY A 579 12.66 -30.94 -9.68
CA GLY A 579 12.95 -31.34 -8.30
C GLY A 579 13.35 -30.20 -7.35
N GLN A 580 13.62 -28.99 -7.84
CA GLN A 580 14.04 -27.87 -6.99
C GLN A 580 12.92 -26.88 -6.68
N ARG A 581 13.10 -26.13 -5.58
CA ARG A 581 12.19 -25.04 -5.19
C ARG A 581 12.51 -23.76 -5.97
N VAL A 582 11.47 -23.12 -6.49
CA VAL A 582 11.50 -21.81 -7.13
C VAL A 582 10.53 -20.89 -6.39
N GLU A 583 11.03 -19.79 -5.87
CA GLU A 583 10.26 -18.77 -5.16
C GLU A 583 10.43 -17.41 -5.84
N LEU A 584 9.32 -16.77 -6.20
CA LEU A 584 9.29 -15.42 -6.78
C LEU A 584 8.39 -14.54 -5.91
N THR A 585 8.95 -13.47 -5.34
CA THR A 585 8.19 -12.41 -4.68
C THR A 585 8.36 -11.10 -5.45
N ALA A 586 7.26 -10.43 -5.75
CA ALA A 586 7.25 -9.16 -6.47
C ALA A 586 6.35 -8.13 -5.80
N GLU A 587 6.84 -6.90 -5.60
CA GLU A 587 6.10 -5.79 -5.00
C GLU A 587 6.19 -4.49 -5.82
N ALA A 588 5.05 -4.00 -6.33
CA ALA A 588 4.93 -2.69 -6.95
C ALA A 588 4.21 -1.70 -6.02
N VAL A 589 4.80 -0.53 -5.75
CA VAL A 589 4.23 0.50 -4.88
C VAL A 589 4.19 1.85 -5.59
N GLY A 590 3.00 2.37 -5.86
CA GLY A 590 2.82 3.69 -6.46
C GLY A 590 3.31 4.81 -5.54
N GLY A 591 3.86 5.86 -6.12
CA GLY A 591 4.36 7.03 -5.41
C GLY A 591 3.27 7.78 -4.66
N VAL A 592 3.62 8.36 -3.51
CA VAL A 592 2.70 9.17 -2.70
C VAL A 592 2.79 10.62 -3.14
N SER A 593 1.67 11.34 -3.18
CA SER A 593 1.71 12.80 -3.30
C SER A 593 1.77 13.44 -1.90
N PRO A 594 2.86 14.10 -1.49
CA PRO A 594 2.92 14.81 -0.22
C PRO A 594 2.03 16.06 -0.27
N GLY A 595 1.05 16.11 0.63
CA GLY A 595 0.10 17.21 0.69
C GLY A 595 0.49 18.31 1.65
N ASN A 596 0.72 19.54 1.16
CA ASN A 596 0.71 20.71 2.04
C ASN A 596 0.39 22.03 1.31
N LEU A 597 -0.74 22.07 0.61
CA LEU A 597 -1.28 23.32 0.07
C LEU A 597 -2.12 24.06 1.12
N SER A 598 -1.85 25.36 1.31
CA SER A 598 -2.70 26.30 2.05
C SER A 598 -3.63 27.11 1.14
N SER A 599 -3.91 26.66 -0.09
CA SER A 599 -4.73 27.41 -1.08
C SER A 599 -5.72 26.48 -1.81
N LEU A 600 -6.63 27.05 -2.62
CA LEU A 600 -7.81 26.39 -3.23
C LEU A 600 -7.52 25.28 -4.28
N GLY A 601 -6.29 24.76 -4.38
CA GLY A 601 -5.89 23.75 -5.39
C GLY A 601 -6.41 22.32 -5.18
N SER A 602 -5.97 21.36 -5.98
CA SER A 602 -6.14 19.92 -5.70
C SER A 602 -4.82 19.29 -5.28
N GLY A 603 -4.84 18.44 -4.26
CA GLY A 603 -3.71 17.56 -3.97
C GLY A 603 -3.45 16.60 -5.13
N GLY A 604 -2.21 16.14 -5.27
CA GLY A 604 -1.82 15.27 -6.37
C GLY A 604 -2.36 13.87 -6.16
N ASN A 605 -2.68 13.17 -7.25
CA ASN A 605 -3.13 11.78 -7.16
C ASN A 605 -1.96 10.86 -6.78
N GLY A 606 -2.28 9.72 -6.17
CA GLY A 606 -1.30 8.66 -5.99
C GLY A 606 -0.80 8.08 -7.32
N GLY A 607 0.44 7.61 -7.35
CA GLY A 607 1.00 6.89 -8.50
C GLY A 607 0.37 5.51 -8.68
N GLN A 608 0.33 5.01 -9.91
CA GLN A 608 -0.22 3.67 -10.19
C GLN A 608 0.77 2.58 -9.77
N ALA A 609 0.26 1.40 -9.42
CA ALA A 609 1.07 0.20 -9.20
C ALA A 609 0.56 -0.94 -10.09
N GLU A 610 1.44 -1.48 -10.91
CA GLU A 610 1.16 -2.57 -11.84
C GLU A 610 2.09 -3.76 -11.59
N LEU A 611 1.52 -4.97 -11.65
CA LEU A 611 2.28 -6.19 -11.87
C LEU A 611 2.18 -6.56 -13.35
N GLY A 612 3.33 -6.70 -14.01
CA GLY A 612 3.46 -7.48 -15.23
C GLY A 612 3.25 -8.96 -14.96
N LEU A 613 3.60 -9.82 -15.92
CA LEU A 613 3.54 -11.27 -15.71
C LEU A 613 4.63 -11.69 -14.72
N LEU A 614 4.23 -12.44 -13.69
CA LEU A 614 5.09 -13.12 -12.73
C LEU A 614 4.94 -14.62 -12.98
N PHE A 615 5.97 -15.25 -13.53
CA PHE A 615 5.95 -16.67 -13.87
C PHE A 615 7.11 -17.40 -13.19
N ALA A 616 6.86 -18.61 -12.70
CA ALA A 616 7.91 -19.50 -12.23
C ALA A 616 7.67 -20.96 -12.59
N SER A 617 8.71 -21.71 -12.94
CA SER A 617 8.61 -23.16 -13.18
C SER A 617 9.67 -23.96 -12.43
N GLY A 618 9.30 -25.06 -11.78
CA GLY A 618 10.21 -25.86 -10.94
C GLY A 618 9.61 -27.16 -10.40
N GLY A 619 10.30 -27.83 -9.47
CA GLY A 619 9.73 -28.97 -8.73
C GLY A 619 8.78 -28.54 -7.59
N GLN A 620 9.05 -27.40 -6.97
CA GLN A 620 8.16 -26.73 -6.03
C GLN A 620 8.11 -25.25 -6.42
N VAL A 621 6.92 -24.70 -6.62
CA VAL A 621 6.79 -23.33 -7.12
C VAL A 621 5.94 -22.50 -6.18
N GLN A 622 6.44 -21.33 -5.83
CA GLN A 622 5.72 -20.32 -5.06
C GLN A 622 5.89 -18.96 -5.72
N VAL A 623 4.79 -18.34 -6.13
CA VAL A 623 4.80 -17.00 -6.71
C VAL A 623 3.86 -16.09 -5.92
N ASN A 624 4.40 -14.97 -5.45
CA ASN A 624 3.69 -13.97 -4.64
C ASN A 624 3.81 -12.59 -5.32
N GLY A 625 2.68 -12.07 -5.80
CA GLY A 625 2.58 -10.76 -6.43
C GLY A 625 1.79 -9.77 -5.58
N ILE A 626 2.38 -8.60 -5.30
CA ILE A 626 1.76 -7.54 -4.50
C ILE A 626 1.79 -6.21 -5.27
N ALA A 627 0.64 -5.57 -5.46
CA ALA A 627 0.57 -4.19 -5.96
C ALA A 627 -0.19 -3.27 -5.00
N ARG A 628 0.39 -2.10 -4.72
CA ARG A 628 -0.15 -1.08 -3.82
C ARG A 628 -0.25 0.27 -4.52
N GLY A 629 -1.46 0.76 -4.75
CA GLY A 629 -1.69 2.09 -5.31
C GLY A 629 -1.14 3.18 -4.40
N GLY A 630 -0.57 4.24 -5.01
CA GLY A 630 -0.09 5.41 -4.29
C GLY A 630 -1.24 6.13 -3.58
N SER A 631 -0.94 6.77 -2.45
CA SER A 631 -1.93 7.61 -1.76
C SER A 631 -1.94 9.02 -2.34
N GLY A 632 -3.12 9.64 -2.41
CA GLY A 632 -3.27 11.02 -2.83
C GLY A 632 -2.75 12.02 -1.79
N GLY A 633 -2.49 13.26 -2.21
CA GLY A 633 -1.94 14.32 -1.38
C GLY A 633 -2.98 15.19 -0.69
N SER A 634 -2.73 15.53 0.57
CA SER A 634 -3.59 16.38 1.38
C SER A 634 -3.62 17.84 0.89
N ASN A 635 -4.77 18.50 0.98
CA ASN A 635 -4.91 19.94 0.78
C ASN A 635 -5.71 20.59 1.93
N ARG A 636 -5.16 21.62 2.56
CA ARG A 636 -5.84 22.31 3.66
C ARG A 636 -6.89 23.31 3.22
N ASN A 637 -6.96 23.74 1.97
CA ASN A 637 -7.98 24.71 1.55
C ASN A 637 -8.71 24.29 0.27
N GLY A 638 -8.20 23.29 -0.44
CA GLY A 638 -8.81 22.74 -1.63
C GLY A 638 -9.15 21.24 -1.53
N ARG A 639 -9.22 20.56 -2.67
CA ARG A 639 -9.61 19.15 -2.75
C ARG A 639 -8.41 18.25 -2.45
N GLY A 640 -8.59 17.19 -1.66
CA GLY A 640 -7.56 16.16 -1.46
C GLY A 640 -7.34 15.36 -2.75
N GLY A 641 -6.12 14.90 -2.98
CA GLY A 641 -5.79 14.04 -4.12
C GLY A 641 -6.40 12.65 -3.98
N ASP A 642 -6.75 12.05 -5.10
CA ASP A 642 -7.35 10.70 -5.15
C ASP A 642 -6.26 9.62 -4.98
N GLY A 643 -6.59 8.52 -4.33
CA GLY A 643 -5.74 7.33 -4.25
C GLY A 643 -5.78 6.53 -5.55
N ALA A 644 -4.67 5.92 -5.94
CA ALA A 644 -4.60 5.14 -7.18
C ALA A 644 -5.30 3.78 -7.03
N SER A 645 -6.07 3.38 -8.04
CA SER A 645 -6.67 2.04 -8.09
C SER A 645 -5.65 1.00 -8.56
N VAL A 646 -5.84 -0.26 -8.17
CA VAL A 646 -5.02 -1.40 -8.58
C VAL A 646 -5.92 -2.49 -9.18
N MET A 647 -5.54 -3.00 -10.35
CA MET A 647 -6.23 -4.10 -11.03
C MET A 647 -5.24 -5.16 -11.46
N LEU A 648 -5.38 -6.36 -10.90
CA LEU A 648 -4.58 -7.53 -11.21
C LEU A 648 -5.50 -8.60 -11.79
N VAL A 649 -5.20 -9.06 -13.01
CA VAL A 649 -5.91 -10.16 -13.68
C VAL A 649 -4.83 -11.10 -14.20
N ASP A 650 -4.75 -12.30 -13.64
CA ASP A 650 -3.82 -13.36 -14.04
C ASP A 650 -2.37 -12.85 -14.17
N ARG A 651 -1.93 -12.01 -13.22
CA ARG A 651 -0.56 -11.45 -13.23
C ARG A 651 0.44 -12.37 -12.53
N VAL A 652 -0.04 -13.37 -11.80
CA VAL A 652 0.76 -14.40 -11.13
C VAL A 652 0.46 -15.75 -11.76
N ASP A 653 1.49 -16.48 -12.18
CA ASP A 653 1.37 -17.80 -12.81
C ASP A 653 2.60 -18.67 -12.49
N GLY A 654 2.52 -19.96 -12.79
CA GLY A 654 3.65 -20.87 -12.70
C GLY A 654 3.29 -22.30 -13.03
N ASP A 655 4.30 -23.12 -13.32
CA ASP A 655 4.12 -24.51 -13.75
C ASP A 655 5.00 -25.48 -12.95
N LEU A 656 4.50 -26.70 -12.76
CA LEU A 656 5.30 -27.79 -12.20
C LEU A 656 6.02 -28.54 -13.30
N LEU A 657 7.31 -28.73 -13.12
CA LEU A 657 8.08 -29.67 -13.91
C LEU A 657 7.73 -31.12 -13.51
N PRO A 658 8.00 -32.13 -14.36
CA PRO A 658 7.72 -33.52 -14.04
C PRO A 658 8.28 -33.93 -12.66
N GLY A 659 7.44 -34.53 -11.83
CA GLY A 659 7.78 -34.90 -10.45
C GLY A 659 7.63 -33.78 -9.41
N GLY A 660 7.11 -32.61 -9.80
CA GLY A 660 6.83 -31.52 -8.88
C GLY A 660 5.74 -31.85 -7.85
N THR A 661 5.80 -31.22 -6.68
CA THR A 661 4.92 -31.57 -5.54
C THR A 661 3.89 -30.51 -5.18
N PHE A 662 4.19 -29.21 -5.35
CA PHE A 662 3.21 -28.16 -5.07
C PHE A 662 3.46 -26.86 -5.86
N LEU A 663 2.37 -26.21 -6.26
CA LEU A 663 2.30 -24.89 -6.87
C LEU A 663 1.44 -23.97 -6.00
N VAL A 664 2.01 -22.89 -5.48
CA VAL A 664 1.30 -21.84 -4.73
C VAL A 664 1.37 -20.53 -5.48
N LEU A 665 0.21 -19.95 -5.76
CA LEU A 665 0.04 -18.65 -6.39
C LEU A 665 -0.69 -17.71 -5.42
N ASP A 666 -0.10 -16.56 -5.09
CA ASP A 666 -0.69 -15.53 -4.22
C ASP A 666 -0.66 -14.16 -4.92
N GLN A 667 -1.83 -13.55 -5.10
CA GLN A 667 -1.98 -12.26 -5.78
C GLN A 667 -2.75 -11.25 -4.93
N ARG A 668 -2.11 -10.13 -4.56
CA ARG A 668 -2.65 -9.13 -3.63
C ARG A 668 -2.70 -7.73 -4.25
N ALA A 669 -3.89 -7.14 -4.31
CA ALA A 669 -4.14 -5.77 -4.76
C ALA A 669 -4.55 -4.86 -3.59
N PHE A 670 -3.94 -3.69 -3.47
CA PHE A 670 -4.28 -2.68 -2.47
C PHE A 670 -4.54 -1.34 -3.16
N GLY A 671 -5.76 -0.80 -3.00
CA GLY A 671 -6.09 0.55 -3.47
C GLY A 671 -5.39 1.62 -2.64
N GLY A 672 -4.97 2.70 -3.29
CA GLY A 672 -4.37 3.85 -2.63
C GLY A 672 -5.38 4.62 -1.79
N ASN A 673 -4.94 5.24 -0.70
CA ASN A 673 -5.81 6.07 0.13
C ASN A 673 -6.06 7.42 -0.55
N GLY A 674 -7.30 7.90 -0.46
CA GLY A 674 -7.62 9.29 -0.73
C GLY A 674 -7.11 10.19 0.39
N SER A 675 -6.87 11.46 0.09
CA SER A 675 -6.30 12.40 1.05
C SER A 675 -7.29 13.41 1.60
N PHE A 676 -6.88 14.07 2.68
CA PHE A 676 -7.67 15.12 3.29
C PHE A 676 -7.83 16.34 2.37
N GLY A 677 -9.03 16.94 2.33
CA GLY A 677 -9.30 18.15 1.56
C GLY A 677 -10.41 19.00 2.16
N PHE A 678 -10.23 20.31 2.31
CA PHE A 678 -11.29 21.19 2.82
C PHE A 678 -12.46 21.33 1.84
N SER A 679 -12.20 21.57 0.55
CA SER A 679 -13.27 21.73 -0.46
C SER A 679 -13.80 20.40 -0.99
N GLY A 680 -13.11 19.30 -0.71
CA GLY A 680 -13.58 17.94 -0.99
C GLY A 680 -12.50 16.91 -0.69
N ALA A 681 -12.88 15.73 -0.22
CA ALA A 681 -11.93 14.68 0.09
C ALA A 681 -11.44 14.02 -1.20
N GLY A 682 -10.21 13.51 -1.17
CA GLY A 682 -9.73 12.61 -2.21
C GLY A 682 -10.51 11.30 -2.20
N LEU A 683 -10.88 10.79 -3.36
CA LEU A 683 -11.47 9.47 -3.51
C LEU A 683 -10.43 8.40 -3.18
N ALA A 684 -10.87 7.29 -2.61
CA ALA A 684 -10.02 6.12 -2.46
C ALA A 684 -9.84 5.39 -3.79
N GLY A 685 -8.69 4.75 -3.98
CA GLY A 685 -8.46 3.80 -5.05
C GLY A 685 -9.17 2.47 -4.78
N SER A 686 -9.74 1.86 -5.81
CA SER A 686 -10.32 0.51 -5.74
C SER A 686 -9.25 -0.57 -5.95
N ALA A 687 -9.52 -1.80 -5.52
CA ALA A 687 -8.62 -2.94 -5.68
C ALA A 687 -9.35 -4.13 -6.34
N THR A 688 -8.76 -4.69 -7.39
CA THR A 688 -9.23 -5.91 -8.05
C THR A 688 -8.09 -6.92 -8.16
N SER A 689 -8.32 -8.17 -7.75
CA SER A 689 -7.38 -9.29 -7.89
C SER A 689 -8.14 -10.53 -8.38
N ILE A 690 -7.93 -10.89 -9.64
CA ILE A 690 -8.52 -12.05 -10.31
C ILE A 690 -7.39 -13.01 -10.71
N LEU A 691 -7.54 -14.30 -10.39
CA LEU A 691 -6.55 -15.31 -10.71
C LEU A 691 -7.21 -16.63 -11.12
N ASN A 692 -6.85 -17.15 -12.29
CA ASN A 692 -7.33 -18.42 -12.84
C ASN A 692 -6.16 -19.34 -13.17
N LYS A 693 -6.09 -20.51 -12.52
CA LYS A 693 -5.06 -21.51 -12.80
C LYS A 693 -5.65 -22.90 -13.01
N THR A 694 -5.17 -23.57 -14.06
CA THR A 694 -5.35 -25.00 -14.28
C THR A 694 -3.99 -25.71 -14.13
N LEU A 695 -3.93 -26.76 -13.32
CA LEU A 695 -2.74 -27.60 -13.15
C LEU A 695 -3.04 -29.04 -13.59
N THR A 696 -2.30 -29.53 -14.57
CA THR A 696 -2.34 -30.94 -15.01
C THR A 696 -1.27 -31.77 -14.32
N GLY A 697 -1.51 -33.07 -14.08
CA GLY A 697 -0.51 -34.02 -13.56
C GLY A 697 -0.55 -34.23 -12.05
N THR A 698 0.54 -34.72 -11.45
CA THR A 698 0.65 -34.99 -10.00
C THR A 698 1.20 -33.76 -9.26
N GLY A 699 0.52 -33.27 -8.23
CA GLY A 699 1.01 -32.16 -7.39
C GLY A 699 -0.11 -31.27 -6.85
N ASN A 700 0.14 -30.59 -5.74
CA ASN A 700 -0.85 -29.76 -5.08
C ASN A 700 -0.94 -28.37 -5.75
N LEU A 701 -2.14 -27.78 -5.80
CA LEU A 701 -2.39 -26.43 -6.31
C LEU A 701 -3.04 -25.57 -5.22
N THR A 702 -2.45 -24.42 -4.91
CA THR A 702 -3.05 -23.40 -4.04
C THR A 702 -3.12 -22.07 -4.77
N VAL A 703 -4.31 -21.47 -4.86
CA VAL A 703 -4.55 -20.19 -5.54
C VAL A 703 -5.19 -19.21 -4.57
N ASN A 704 -4.46 -18.16 -4.18
CA ASN A 704 -4.92 -17.16 -3.23
C ASN A 704 -5.04 -15.79 -3.91
N THR A 705 -6.18 -15.13 -3.74
CA THR A 705 -6.36 -13.73 -4.14
C THR A 705 -6.79 -12.88 -2.97
N ARG A 706 -6.24 -11.66 -2.90
CA ARG A 706 -6.65 -10.64 -1.93
C ARG A 706 -6.83 -9.29 -2.60
N ALA A 707 -7.91 -8.61 -2.28
CA ALA A 707 -8.14 -7.21 -2.65
C ALA A 707 -8.51 -6.39 -1.41
N THR A 708 -7.91 -5.21 -1.26
CA THR A 708 -8.27 -4.26 -0.20
C THR A 708 -8.44 -2.87 -0.79
N GLY A 709 -9.65 -2.32 -0.72
CA GLY A 709 -9.93 -0.96 -1.19
C GLY A 709 -9.26 0.09 -0.31
N GLY A 710 -8.90 1.22 -0.91
CA GLY A 710 -8.28 2.34 -0.19
C GLY A 710 -9.25 3.02 0.78
N LEU A 711 -8.71 3.71 1.78
CA LEU A 711 -9.50 4.58 2.67
C LEU A 711 -9.83 5.88 1.93
N SER A 712 -11.08 6.36 2.04
CA SER A 712 -11.45 7.66 1.45
C SER A 712 -10.71 8.78 2.16
N GLY A 713 -10.52 9.95 1.56
CA GLY A 713 -10.04 11.14 2.28
C GLY A 713 -11.05 11.68 3.29
N SER A 714 -10.61 12.51 4.25
CA SER A 714 -11.50 13.29 5.13
C SER A 714 -11.71 14.70 4.58
N ALA A 715 -12.91 15.26 4.71
CA ALA A 715 -13.22 16.60 4.23
C ALA A 715 -14.24 17.33 5.09
N LEU A 716 -14.23 18.66 4.97
CA LEU A 716 -15.28 19.51 5.54
C LEU A 716 -16.50 19.66 4.61
N ALA A 717 -16.33 19.53 3.28
CA ALA A 717 -17.32 19.98 2.28
C ALA A 717 -17.92 18.89 1.35
N MET A 718 -17.27 17.74 1.11
CA MET A 718 -17.82 16.68 0.24
C MET A 718 -17.47 15.27 0.74
N PRO A 719 -18.42 14.31 0.74
CA PRO A 719 -18.14 12.91 1.07
C PRO A 719 -17.17 12.30 0.04
N ALA A 720 -16.11 11.65 0.49
CA ALA A 720 -15.39 10.70 -0.35
C ALA A 720 -15.86 9.28 -0.05
N VAL A 721 -15.86 8.44 -1.08
CA VAL A 721 -16.24 7.03 -0.97
C VAL A 721 -14.98 6.19 -0.75
N GLY A 722 -15.06 5.20 0.13
CA GLY A 722 -14.01 4.19 0.29
C GLY A 722 -13.88 3.33 -0.98
N GLY A 723 -12.70 2.78 -1.25
CA GLY A 723 -12.46 2.04 -2.49
C GLY A 723 -13.16 0.69 -2.49
N ASP A 724 -13.68 0.23 -3.63
CA ASP A 724 -14.25 -1.11 -3.74
C ASP A 724 -13.14 -2.18 -3.77
N ALA A 725 -13.47 -3.39 -3.35
CA ALA A 725 -12.57 -4.54 -3.37
C ALA A 725 -13.19 -5.75 -4.07
N VAL A 726 -12.51 -6.30 -5.08
CA VAL A 726 -12.92 -7.51 -5.81
C VAL A 726 -11.78 -8.54 -5.79
N ALA A 727 -12.02 -9.72 -5.22
CA ALA A 727 -11.08 -10.83 -5.22
C ALA A 727 -11.74 -12.07 -5.84
N GLU A 728 -11.15 -12.64 -6.89
CA GLU A 728 -11.66 -13.85 -7.55
C GLU A 728 -10.53 -14.88 -7.74
N SER A 729 -10.71 -16.11 -7.26
CA SER A 729 -9.74 -17.20 -7.36
C SER A 729 -10.39 -18.42 -8.01
N PHE A 730 -9.87 -18.87 -9.15
CA PHE A 730 -10.33 -20.05 -9.89
C PHE A 730 -9.17 -21.07 -9.96
N ALA A 731 -9.35 -22.24 -9.37
CA ALA A 731 -8.34 -23.30 -9.34
C ALA A 731 -8.91 -24.59 -9.94
N THR A 732 -8.34 -25.06 -11.04
CA THR A 732 -8.69 -26.34 -11.66
C THR A 732 -7.53 -27.32 -11.56
N LYS A 733 -7.81 -28.53 -11.08
CA LYS A 733 -6.84 -29.62 -10.98
C LYS A 733 -7.26 -30.79 -11.87
N ASP A 734 -6.38 -31.17 -12.79
CA ASP A 734 -6.52 -32.33 -13.67
C ASP A 734 -5.42 -33.35 -13.38
N GLY A 735 -5.69 -34.23 -12.41
CA GLY A 735 -4.79 -35.27 -11.94
C GLY A 735 -4.68 -35.30 -10.41
N ASP A 736 -3.82 -36.17 -9.90
CA ASP A 736 -3.67 -36.39 -8.45
C ASP A 736 -3.09 -35.17 -7.72
N GLY A 737 -3.56 -34.93 -6.50
CA GLY A 737 -3.07 -33.88 -5.59
C GLY A 737 -4.18 -32.96 -5.07
N ASP A 738 -3.90 -32.26 -3.98
CA ASP A 738 -4.86 -31.33 -3.36
C ASP A 738 -5.01 -30.06 -4.19
N VAL A 739 -6.21 -29.48 -4.22
CA VAL A 739 -6.45 -28.15 -4.78
C VAL A 739 -7.23 -27.27 -3.81
N VAL A 740 -6.71 -26.08 -3.58
CA VAL A 740 -7.32 -25.08 -2.71
C VAL A 740 -7.36 -23.73 -3.42
N SER A 741 -8.52 -23.10 -3.46
CA SER A 741 -8.67 -21.68 -3.81
C SER A 741 -9.13 -20.88 -2.60
N SER A 742 -8.58 -19.68 -2.42
CA SER A 742 -9.05 -18.72 -1.43
C SER A 742 -9.15 -17.33 -2.05
N ALA A 743 -10.24 -16.62 -1.77
CA ALA A 743 -10.45 -15.25 -2.20
C ALA A 743 -10.88 -14.37 -1.02
N ARG A 744 -10.18 -13.24 -0.82
CA ARG A 744 -10.48 -12.29 0.25
C ARG A 744 -10.63 -10.85 -0.28
N ALA A 745 -11.78 -10.25 -0.04
CA ALA A 745 -12.04 -8.85 -0.37
C ALA A 745 -12.38 -8.02 0.89
N ASP A 746 -11.67 -6.93 1.12
CA ASP A 746 -11.90 -5.99 2.22
C ASP A 746 -12.19 -4.59 1.62
N GLY A 747 -13.44 -4.10 1.73
CA GLY A 747 -13.85 -2.80 1.22
C GLY A 747 -13.22 -1.63 2.00
N GLY A 748 -12.90 -0.55 1.29
CA GLY A 748 -12.31 0.66 1.86
C GLY A 748 -13.27 1.40 2.79
N TRP A 749 -12.75 2.02 3.86
CA TRP A 749 -13.61 2.76 4.79
C TRP A 749 -13.91 4.17 4.26
N GLY A 750 -15.11 4.65 4.54
CA GLY A 750 -15.43 6.06 4.47
C GLY A 750 -14.85 6.79 5.68
N MET A 751 -14.17 7.90 5.47
CA MET A 751 -13.64 8.73 6.55
C MET A 751 -14.71 9.66 7.15
N ASP A 752 -14.43 10.08 8.39
CA ASP A 752 -15.30 10.96 9.16
C ASP A 752 -15.39 12.37 8.55
N ALA A 753 -16.60 12.94 8.62
CA ALA A 753 -16.85 14.35 8.39
C ALA A 753 -16.78 15.10 9.74
N SER A 754 -15.87 16.06 9.83
CA SER A 754 -15.83 17.03 10.93
C SER A 754 -16.18 18.40 10.36
N GLY A 755 -17.09 19.16 10.97
CA GLY A 755 -17.41 20.52 10.52
C GLY A 755 -17.03 21.53 11.60
N ILE A 756 -16.20 22.53 11.25
CA ILE A 756 -15.97 23.72 12.06
C ILE A 756 -16.35 24.92 11.19
N LEU A 757 -17.53 25.49 11.40
CA LEU A 757 -17.95 26.73 10.74
C LEU A 757 -18.54 27.68 11.78
N SER A 758 -17.84 28.80 12.01
CA SER A 758 -18.34 29.94 12.76
C SER A 758 -19.11 30.88 11.83
N GLY A 759 -20.44 30.77 11.78
CA GLY A 759 -21.32 31.88 11.40
C GLY A 759 -21.70 32.11 9.93
N GLN A 760 -21.39 31.22 8.98
CA GLN A 760 -21.93 31.28 7.60
C GLN A 760 -22.65 29.98 7.20
N GLU A 761 -23.64 30.11 6.31
CA GLU A 761 -24.59 29.06 5.89
C GLU A 761 -23.95 27.68 5.71
N VAL A 762 -24.53 26.68 6.38
CA VAL A 762 -24.03 25.30 6.42
C VAL A 762 -24.12 24.66 5.03
N LEU A 763 -22.95 24.41 4.42
CA LEU A 763 -22.84 23.56 3.24
C LEU A 763 -23.28 22.13 3.64
N THR A 764 -24.24 21.56 2.93
CA THR A 764 -24.80 20.22 3.20
C THR A 764 -23.77 19.15 2.88
N THR A 765 -22.98 18.73 3.86
CA THR A 765 -22.08 17.59 3.71
C THR A 765 -22.75 16.32 4.19
N SER A 766 -22.44 15.19 3.55
CA SER A 766 -22.69 13.86 4.12
C SER A 766 -21.35 13.24 4.49
N ALA A 767 -21.32 12.30 5.44
CA ALA A 767 -20.10 11.54 5.67
C ALA A 767 -19.82 10.56 4.51
N GLY A 768 -18.56 10.14 4.39
CA GLY A 768 -18.12 9.26 3.32
C GLY A 768 -18.81 7.90 3.36
N ALA A 769 -19.33 7.42 2.23
CA ALA A 769 -19.79 6.04 2.11
C ALA A 769 -18.60 5.09 2.07
N ALA A 770 -18.77 3.86 2.55
CA ALA A 770 -17.72 2.86 2.44
C ALA A 770 -17.73 2.15 1.09
N GLY A 771 -16.60 1.54 0.74
CA GLY A 771 -16.46 0.66 -0.42
C GLY A 771 -17.04 -0.73 -0.17
N SER A 772 -17.57 -1.34 -1.24
CA SER A 772 -18.13 -2.70 -1.22
C SER A 772 -17.04 -3.75 -1.39
N ALA A 773 -17.33 -4.99 -0.98
CA ALA A 773 -16.42 -6.13 -1.11
C ALA A 773 -17.08 -7.32 -1.83
N ARG A 774 -16.38 -7.89 -2.82
CA ARG A 774 -16.80 -9.10 -3.53
C ARG A 774 -15.67 -10.14 -3.55
N ALA A 775 -15.91 -11.32 -2.99
CA ALA A 775 -14.98 -12.44 -2.98
C ALA A 775 -15.59 -13.65 -3.69
N VAL A 776 -14.91 -14.21 -4.70
CA VAL A 776 -15.33 -15.44 -5.41
C VAL A 776 -14.20 -16.45 -5.37
N SER A 777 -14.46 -17.65 -4.86
CA SER A 777 -13.49 -18.75 -4.83
C SER A 777 -14.13 -19.96 -5.51
N ASP A 778 -13.48 -20.49 -6.54
CA ASP A 778 -13.99 -21.59 -7.35
C ASP A 778 -12.89 -22.65 -7.51
N THR A 779 -13.16 -23.87 -7.10
CA THR A 779 -12.27 -25.02 -7.19
C THR A 779 -12.91 -26.13 -8.00
N THR A 780 -12.21 -26.67 -8.99
CA THR A 780 -12.69 -27.77 -9.81
C THR A 780 -11.65 -28.88 -9.87
N LEU A 781 -12.02 -30.09 -9.46
CA LEU A 781 -11.22 -31.29 -9.67
C LEU A 781 -11.82 -32.13 -10.81
N THR A 782 -10.98 -32.57 -11.73
CA THR A 782 -11.39 -33.35 -12.91
C THR A 782 -10.94 -34.80 -12.87
N ASN A 783 -9.99 -35.18 -12.00
CA ASN A 783 -9.46 -36.53 -11.85
C ASN A 783 -9.00 -36.76 -10.40
N ASP A 784 -9.81 -37.44 -9.58
CA ASP A 784 -9.67 -37.41 -8.11
C ASP A 784 -9.27 -38.76 -7.48
N LEU A 785 -8.07 -39.28 -7.75
CA LEU A 785 -7.51 -40.34 -6.89
C LEU A 785 -6.97 -39.71 -5.59
N ALA A 786 -7.82 -39.65 -4.56
CA ALA A 786 -7.47 -39.28 -3.17
C ALA A 786 -7.07 -37.80 -2.91
N ALA A 787 -7.59 -36.86 -3.69
CA ALA A 787 -7.35 -35.42 -3.52
C ALA A 787 -8.27 -34.74 -2.49
N LYS A 788 -7.83 -33.63 -1.89
CA LYS A 788 -8.69 -32.66 -1.20
C LYS A 788 -9.03 -31.49 -2.11
N GLY A 789 -10.29 -31.07 -2.10
CA GLY A 789 -10.77 -29.88 -2.80
C GLY A 789 -11.29 -28.84 -1.83
N GLY A 790 -10.80 -27.60 -1.90
CA GLY A 790 -11.22 -26.53 -1.00
C GLY A 790 -11.45 -25.19 -1.68
N SER A 791 -12.61 -24.58 -1.47
CA SER A 791 -12.87 -23.17 -1.85
C SER A 791 -13.25 -22.35 -0.62
N ASP A 792 -12.56 -21.25 -0.34
CA ASP A 792 -12.88 -20.31 0.76
C ASP A 792 -13.02 -18.86 0.26
N ALA A 793 -14.18 -18.25 0.45
CA ALA A 793 -14.45 -16.86 0.06
C ALA A 793 -14.79 -15.99 1.28
N LEU A 794 -14.04 -14.91 1.49
CA LEU A 794 -14.26 -13.94 2.57
C LEU A 794 -14.45 -12.52 2.02
N ALA A 795 -15.63 -11.93 2.23
CA ALA A 795 -15.90 -10.53 1.89
C ALA A 795 -16.26 -9.71 3.14
N THR A 796 -15.60 -8.56 3.34
CA THR A 796 -15.91 -7.61 4.41
C THR A 796 -16.15 -6.22 3.81
N GLY A 797 -17.37 -5.69 3.91
CA GLY A 797 -17.68 -4.34 3.46
C GLY A 797 -17.00 -3.28 4.32
N GLY A 798 -16.66 -2.13 3.74
CA GLY A 798 -16.05 -1.03 4.47
C GLY A 798 -17.01 -0.37 5.48
N ARG A 799 -16.48 0.34 6.48
CA ARG A 799 -17.30 1.14 7.41
C ARG A 799 -17.63 2.52 6.84
N GLY A 800 -18.87 2.99 7.05
CA GLY A 800 -19.26 4.35 6.71
C GLY A 800 -18.65 5.39 7.66
N GLY A 801 -18.40 6.60 7.14
CA GLY A 801 -17.81 7.69 7.91
C GLY A 801 -18.75 8.28 8.97
N ARG A 802 -18.20 8.71 10.10
CA ARG A 802 -18.94 9.33 11.21
C ARG A 802 -19.10 10.85 11.03
N VAL A 803 -20.08 11.43 11.72
CA VAL A 803 -20.32 12.87 11.81
C VAL A 803 -20.16 13.32 13.26
N SER A 804 -19.06 13.99 13.60
CA SER A 804 -18.70 14.27 15.01
C SER A 804 -19.09 15.68 15.51
N ARG A 805 -19.18 16.71 14.64
CA ARG A 805 -19.50 18.10 15.04
C ARG A 805 -20.23 18.88 13.94
N VAL A 806 -21.41 19.43 14.22
CA VAL A 806 -22.11 20.42 13.37
C VAL A 806 -22.60 21.57 14.25
N ALA A 807 -22.33 22.81 13.85
CA ALA A 807 -22.49 23.99 14.70
C ALA A 807 -23.88 24.65 14.68
N THR A 808 -24.90 24.16 13.96
CA THR A 808 -26.21 24.84 13.93
C THR A 808 -27.40 23.90 13.67
N GLN A 809 -28.52 24.25 14.30
CA GLN A 809 -29.84 23.61 14.20
C GLN A 809 -30.46 23.92 12.83
N GLY A 810 -30.70 22.92 11.96
CA GLY A 810 -31.59 23.17 10.82
C GLY A 810 -31.68 22.14 9.70
N ARG A 811 -30.61 21.39 9.38
CA ARG A 811 -30.66 20.39 8.27
C ARG A 811 -29.89 19.12 8.64
N GLY A 812 -30.56 17.98 8.49
CA GLY A 812 -30.01 16.67 8.83
C GLY A 812 -28.94 16.20 7.84
N ILE A 813 -27.72 15.98 8.31
CA ILE A 813 -26.60 15.41 7.56
C ILE A 813 -26.57 13.89 7.77
N PRO A 814 -26.82 13.06 6.75
CA PRO A 814 -26.80 11.62 6.93
C PRO A 814 -25.39 11.10 7.22
N GLY A 815 -25.30 10.13 8.14
CA GLY A 815 -24.07 9.35 8.33
C GLY A 815 -23.73 8.52 7.08
N GLY A 816 -22.46 8.14 6.91
CA GLY A 816 -22.02 7.38 5.74
C GLY A 816 -22.61 5.97 5.74
N ARG A 817 -23.08 5.46 4.60
CA ARG A 817 -23.56 4.07 4.51
C ARG A 817 -22.38 3.08 4.58
N GLY A 818 -22.57 1.96 5.27
CA GLY A 818 -21.63 0.84 5.25
C GLY A 818 -21.61 0.10 3.91
N GLY A 819 -20.46 -0.46 3.52
CA GLY A 819 -20.28 -1.15 2.25
C GLY A 819 -20.93 -2.55 2.24
N ASP A 820 -21.47 -2.96 1.09
CA ASP A 820 -22.06 -4.29 0.94
C ASP A 820 -20.95 -5.37 0.82
N ALA A 821 -21.23 -6.61 1.22
CA ALA A 821 -20.30 -7.74 1.16
C ALA A 821 -20.93 -8.96 0.44
N ASN A 822 -20.27 -9.46 -0.59
CA ASN A 822 -20.69 -10.62 -1.37
C ASN A 822 -19.58 -11.67 -1.42
N ALA A 823 -19.79 -12.83 -0.81
CA ALA A 823 -18.88 -13.97 -0.84
C ALA A 823 -19.53 -15.17 -1.56
N VAL A 824 -18.82 -15.77 -2.51
CA VAL A 824 -19.27 -16.96 -3.24
C VAL A 824 -18.13 -17.98 -3.29
N ALA A 825 -18.35 -19.17 -2.74
CA ALA A 825 -17.41 -20.28 -2.80
C ALA A 825 -18.03 -21.48 -3.51
N VAL A 826 -17.34 -22.04 -4.51
CA VAL A 826 -17.80 -23.21 -5.27
C VAL A 826 -16.70 -24.27 -5.32
N THR A 827 -17.00 -25.51 -4.93
CA THR A 827 -16.11 -26.66 -5.13
C THR A 827 -16.79 -27.71 -6.01
N ARG A 828 -16.13 -28.16 -7.08
CA ARG A 828 -16.63 -29.17 -8.01
C ARG A 828 -15.68 -30.37 -8.08
N SER A 829 -16.23 -31.58 -8.15
CA SER A 829 -15.52 -32.82 -8.49
C SER A 829 -16.23 -33.48 -9.67
N LEU A 830 -15.61 -33.48 -10.85
CA LEU A 830 -16.25 -33.85 -12.12
C LEU A 830 -16.02 -35.30 -12.52
N GLN A 831 -14.86 -35.89 -12.25
CA GLN A 831 -14.57 -37.30 -12.57
C GLN A 831 -13.56 -37.84 -11.53
N GLY A 832 -13.94 -38.80 -10.71
CA GLY A 832 -13.03 -39.33 -9.68
C GLY A 832 -13.48 -40.67 -9.14
N SER A 833 -12.56 -41.59 -8.90
CA SER A 833 -12.83 -42.90 -8.28
C SER A 833 -12.40 -42.99 -6.81
N GLY A 834 -11.78 -41.94 -6.25
CA GLY A 834 -11.24 -41.94 -4.90
C GLY A 834 -12.11 -41.21 -3.86
N SER A 835 -11.85 -41.50 -2.58
CA SER A 835 -12.51 -40.91 -1.41
C SER A 835 -12.02 -39.47 -1.13
N ALA A 836 -12.29 -38.53 -2.03
CA ALA A 836 -11.90 -37.12 -1.85
C ALA A 836 -12.64 -36.44 -0.68
N SER A 837 -11.97 -35.53 0.02
CA SER A 837 -12.60 -34.62 0.99
C SER A 837 -12.81 -33.27 0.33
N LEU A 838 -14.05 -32.78 0.28
CA LEU A 838 -14.36 -31.50 -0.37
C LEU A 838 -14.97 -30.52 0.63
N THR A 839 -14.49 -29.28 0.60
CA THR A 839 -14.97 -28.20 1.48
C THR A 839 -15.26 -26.93 0.70
N ALA A 840 -16.44 -26.35 0.88
CA ALA A 840 -16.77 -25.02 0.37
C ALA A 840 -17.18 -24.11 1.54
N GLY A 841 -16.41 -23.04 1.78
CA GLY A 841 -16.63 -22.06 2.84
C GLY A 841 -16.87 -20.67 2.26
N SER A 842 -17.93 -19.99 2.70
CA SER A 842 -18.22 -18.61 2.30
C SER A 842 -18.58 -17.78 3.53
N ARG A 843 -17.96 -16.61 3.67
CA ARG A 843 -18.25 -15.65 4.74
C ARG A 843 -18.37 -14.23 4.20
N ALA A 844 -19.51 -13.58 4.46
CA ALA A 844 -19.75 -12.18 4.12
C ALA A 844 -20.08 -11.37 5.38
N MET A 845 -19.47 -10.21 5.54
CA MET A 845 -19.74 -9.27 6.63
C MET A 845 -19.98 -7.88 6.06
N GLY A 846 -21.22 -7.40 6.13
CA GLY A 846 -21.58 -6.06 5.71
C GLY A 846 -20.90 -5.01 6.58
N GLY A 847 -20.58 -3.86 6.00
CA GLY A 847 -19.94 -2.76 6.69
C GLY A 847 -20.87 -2.02 7.63
N ASP A 848 -20.37 -1.52 8.76
CA ASP A 848 -21.17 -0.70 9.66
C ASP A 848 -21.48 0.67 9.04
N GLY A 849 -22.66 1.20 9.32
CA GLY A 849 -23.04 2.57 9.00
C GLY A 849 -22.38 3.59 9.92
N GLY A 850 -22.27 4.82 9.43
CA GLY A 850 -21.64 5.94 10.10
C GLY A 850 -22.50 6.53 11.23
N ASN A 851 -21.89 6.68 12.41
CA ASN A 851 -22.54 7.29 13.58
C ASN A 851 -22.69 8.81 13.45
N ILE A 852 -23.66 9.36 14.18
CA ILE A 852 -23.87 10.79 14.37
C ILE A 852 -23.76 11.09 15.86
N ASP A 853 -22.68 11.75 16.27
CA ASP A 853 -22.39 12.03 17.69
C ASP A 853 -22.98 13.37 18.16
N LEU A 854 -23.94 13.95 17.42
CA LEU A 854 -24.48 15.29 17.67
C LEU A 854 -25.83 15.25 18.37
N ALA A 855 -25.84 15.60 19.67
CA ALA A 855 -27.06 15.79 20.44
C ALA A 855 -27.97 16.87 19.80
N GLY A 856 -29.25 16.54 19.61
CA GLY A 856 -30.25 17.44 19.02
C GLY A 856 -30.31 17.47 17.48
N SER A 857 -29.54 16.63 16.78
CA SER A 857 -29.63 16.50 15.32
C SER A 857 -30.88 15.74 14.88
N ILE A 858 -31.60 16.21 13.86
CA ILE A 858 -32.68 15.46 13.17
C ILE A 858 -32.17 14.57 12.03
N ALA A 859 -30.85 14.49 11.83
CA ALA A 859 -30.23 13.70 10.78
C ALA A 859 -30.51 12.20 10.92
N LYS A 860 -30.38 11.43 9.84
CA LYS A 860 -30.45 9.96 9.90
C LYS A 860 -29.03 9.38 9.94
N ALA A 861 -28.71 8.52 10.91
CA ALA A 861 -27.41 7.83 10.90
C ALA A 861 -27.28 6.87 9.70
N GLY A 862 -26.05 6.52 9.32
CA GLY A 862 -25.81 5.73 8.10
C GLY A 862 -26.39 4.32 8.20
N ASP A 863 -26.97 3.79 7.12
CA ASP A 863 -27.43 2.40 7.11
C ASP A 863 -26.22 1.43 7.06
N GLY A 864 -26.37 0.24 7.65
CA GLY A 864 -25.40 -0.84 7.53
C GLY A 864 -25.43 -1.49 6.13
N GLY A 865 -24.30 -2.07 5.72
CA GLY A 865 -24.16 -2.79 4.46
C GLY A 865 -24.77 -4.19 4.52
N ASN A 866 -25.27 -4.68 3.38
CA ASN A 866 -25.82 -6.03 3.27
C ASN A 866 -24.71 -7.09 3.20
N ALA A 867 -25.00 -8.31 3.64
CA ALA A 867 -24.12 -9.46 3.51
C ALA A 867 -24.79 -10.61 2.76
N PHE A 868 -24.13 -11.10 1.71
CA PHE A 868 -24.54 -12.28 0.95
C PHE A 868 -23.39 -13.30 0.93
N ALA A 869 -23.62 -14.49 1.48
CA ALA A 869 -22.66 -15.59 1.47
C ALA A 869 -23.29 -16.82 0.79
N ARG A 870 -22.65 -17.36 -0.25
CA ARG A 870 -23.08 -18.59 -0.92
C ARG A 870 -21.93 -19.58 -1.02
N ALA A 871 -22.08 -20.75 -0.39
CA ALA A 871 -21.18 -21.87 -0.56
C ALA A 871 -21.88 -22.98 -1.34
N ARG A 872 -21.23 -23.51 -2.38
CA ARG A 872 -21.77 -24.57 -3.23
C ARG A 872 -20.76 -25.69 -3.44
N LEU A 873 -21.21 -26.93 -3.32
CA LEU A 873 -20.43 -28.14 -3.60
C LEU A 873 -21.15 -28.98 -4.66
N ILE A 874 -20.42 -29.48 -5.64
CA ILE A 874 -20.97 -30.31 -6.74
C ILE A 874 -20.08 -31.53 -6.93
N THR A 875 -20.64 -32.74 -6.91
CA THR A 875 -19.91 -33.97 -7.27
C THR A 875 -20.61 -34.71 -8.40
N ALA A 876 -19.83 -35.44 -9.21
CA ALA A 876 -20.37 -36.33 -10.22
C ALA A 876 -21.03 -37.57 -9.60
N ALA A 877 -22.07 -38.08 -10.26
CA ALA A 877 -22.87 -39.19 -9.74
C ALA A 877 -22.10 -40.51 -9.64
N GLY A 878 -22.38 -41.29 -8.59
CA GLY A 878 -22.05 -42.72 -8.50
C GLY A 878 -20.66 -43.04 -7.94
N LYS A 879 -20.04 -42.14 -7.17
CA LYS A 879 -18.67 -42.32 -6.66
C LYS A 879 -18.59 -42.15 -5.12
N PRO A 880 -17.82 -43.00 -4.41
CA PRO A 880 -17.63 -42.86 -2.97
C PRO A 880 -16.74 -41.65 -2.68
N VAL A 881 -17.35 -40.60 -2.13
CA VAL A 881 -16.64 -39.40 -1.66
C VAL A 881 -16.47 -39.51 -0.14
N GLY A 882 -15.40 -38.94 0.40
CA GLY A 882 -15.16 -38.85 1.84
C GLY A 882 -16.09 -37.82 2.50
N THR A 883 -15.61 -37.15 3.54
CA THR A 883 -16.38 -36.10 4.22
C THR A 883 -16.60 -34.90 3.30
N LEU A 884 -17.86 -34.48 3.13
CA LEU A 884 -18.23 -33.27 2.40
C LEU A 884 -18.77 -32.22 3.36
N SER A 885 -18.25 -30.99 3.29
CA SER A 885 -18.66 -29.88 4.14
C SER A 885 -18.93 -28.62 3.33
N VAL A 886 -20.09 -28.00 3.54
CA VAL A 886 -20.48 -26.73 2.92
C VAL A 886 -20.91 -25.77 4.01
N GLN A 887 -20.27 -24.61 4.10
CA GLN A 887 -20.56 -23.61 5.13
C GLN A 887 -20.74 -22.22 4.51
N ALA A 888 -21.88 -21.57 4.78
CA ALA A 888 -22.13 -20.19 4.44
C ALA A 888 -22.44 -19.37 5.70
N ASN A 889 -21.78 -18.23 5.89
CA ASN A 889 -22.02 -17.32 7.02
C ASN A 889 -22.16 -15.88 6.53
N ALA A 890 -23.32 -15.26 6.74
CA ALA A 890 -23.58 -13.87 6.38
C ALA A 890 -23.91 -13.04 7.63
N VAL A 891 -23.22 -11.93 7.83
CA VAL A 891 -23.47 -10.99 8.93
C VAL A 891 -23.73 -9.60 8.36
N GLY A 892 -24.96 -9.10 8.44
CA GLY A 892 -25.30 -7.75 8.02
C GLY A 892 -24.60 -6.69 8.87
N GLY A 893 -24.22 -5.58 8.24
CA GLY A 893 -23.57 -4.46 8.92
C GLY A 893 -24.52 -3.74 9.86
N ARG A 894 -24.02 -3.20 10.97
CA ARG A 894 -24.87 -2.43 11.89
C ARG A 894 -25.23 -1.08 11.28
N GLY A 895 -26.44 -0.59 11.50
CA GLY A 895 -26.78 0.81 11.29
C GLY A 895 -25.99 1.70 12.25
N GLY A 896 -25.65 2.90 11.81
CA GLY A 896 -25.03 3.91 12.64
C GLY A 896 -25.97 4.36 13.76
N ALA A 897 -25.40 4.68 14.91
CA ALA A 897 -26.14 5.25 16.03
C ALA A 897 -26.29 6.77 15.87
N ASN A 898 -27.40 7.30 16.37
CA ASN A 898 -27.71 8.71 16.39
C ASN A 898 -27.84 9.22 17.83
N ALA A 899 -26.94 10.11 18.25
CA ALA A 899 -27.05 10.78 19.55
C ALA A 899 -28.13 11.89 19.56
N GLY A 900 -28.72 12.21 18.41
CA GLY A 900 -29.73 13.24 18.22
C GLY A 900 -31.17 12.77 18.38
N THR A 901 -32.10 13.53 17.82
CA THR A 901 -33.55 13.20 17.75
C THR A 901 -33.94 12.52 16.43
N GLY A 902 -33.02 12.49 15.46
CA GLY A 902 -33.24 11.78 14.20
C GLY A 902 -33.12 10.25 14.37
N PRO A 903 -33.59 9.48 13.38
CA PRO A 903 -33.57 8.03 13.45
C PRO A 903 -32.14 7.47 13.37
N ASP A 904 -31.90 6.33 14.03
CA ASP A 904 -30.72 5.51 13.79
C ASP A 904 -30.71 4.95 12.36
N GLY A 905 -29.55 4.48 11.92
CA GLY A 905 -29.41 3.74 10.68
C GLY A 905 -30.13 2.40 10.76
N ARG A 906 -30.61 1.91 9.61
CA ARG A 906 -31.10 0.52 9.50
C ARG A 906 -29.92 -0.43 9.51
N GLY A 907 -30.09 -1.61 10.10
CA GLY A 907 -29.15 -2.71 9.93
C GLY A 907 -29.16 -3.24 8.50
N GLY A 908 -28.06 -3.84 8.06
CA GLY A 908 -27.97 -4.51 6.77
C GLY A 908 -28.61 -5.90 6.77
N ASN A 909 -29.15 -6.33 5.63
CA ASN A 909 -29.70 -7.68 5.47
C ASN A 909 -28.59 -8.74 5.46
N ALA A 910 -28.91 -9.97 5.84
CA ALA A 910 -27.99 -11.11 5.78
C ALA A 910 -28.60 -12.31 5.05
N THR A 911 -27.93 -12.82 4.02
CA THR A 911 -28.37 -14.01 3.28
C THR A 911 -27.23 -15.02 3.20
N ALA A 912 -27.43 -16.20 3.79
CA ALA A 912 -26.48 -17.31 3.76
C ALA A 912 -27.10 -18.53 3.04
N ILE A 913 -26.42 -19.05 2.01
CA ILE A 913 -26.89 -20.19 1.21
C ILE A 913 -25.77 -21.25 1.15
N ALA A 914 -26.01 -22.43 1.71
CA ALA A 914 -25.12 -23.59 1.65
C ALA A 914 -25.77 -24.70 0.81
N GLU A 915 -25.23 -25.01 -0.36
CA GLU A 915 -25.76 -25.99 -1.29
C GLU A 915 -24.77 -27.12 -1.56
N ALA A 916 -25.18 -28.38 -1.43
CA ALA A 916 -24.40 -29.53 -1.85
C ALA A 916 -25.19 -30.39 -2.83
N ASN A 917 -24.70 -30.57 -4.07
CA ASN A 917 -25.26 -31.50 -5.04
C ASN A 917 -24.30 -32.69 -5.19
N THR A 918 -24.61 -33.83 -4.56
CA THR A 918 -23.65 -34.92 -4.39
C THR A 918 -24.32 -36.25 -4.15
N THR A 919 -23.72 -37.34 -4.63
CA THR A 919 -24.15 -38.73 -4.33
C THR A 919 -23.47 -39.35 -3.12
N ALA A 920 -22.76 -38.56 -2.31
CA ALA A 920 -22.08 -39.06 -1.12
C ALA A 920 -23.06 -39.59 -0.06
N SER A 921 -22.55 -40.48 0.81
CA SER A 921 -23.33 -41.07 1.91
C SER A 921 -23.45 -40.15 3.12
N PHE A 922 -22.56 -39.16 3.27
CA PHE A 922 -22.63 -38.19 4.36
C PHE A 922 -22.15 -36.81 3.91
N VAL A 923 -22.99 -35.81 4.10
CA VAL A 923 -22.77 -34.42 3.72
C VAL A 923 -23.22 -33.52 4.85
N SER A 924 -22.43 -32.51 5.19
CA SER A 924 -22.83 -31.44 6.10
C SER A 924 -23.02 -30.14 5.33
N ALA A 925 -24.21 -29.56 5.35
CA ALA A 925 -24.48 -28.23 4.83
C ALA A 925 -24.94 -27.32 5.96
N THR A 926 -24.23 -26.21 6.20
CA THR A 926 -24.52 -25.26 7.28
C THR A 926 -24.62 -23.84 6.74
N ALA A 927 -25.77 -23.18 6.92
CA ALA A 927 -25.96 -21.78 6.56
C ALA A 927 -26.34 -20.97 7.81
N ASN A 928 -25.59 -19.90 8.12
CA ASN A 928 -25.87 -19.02 9.26
C ASN A 928 -26.02 -17.57 8.78
N ALA A 929 -27.16 -16.93 9.06
CA ALA A 929 -27.40 -15.53 8.73
C ALA A 929 -27.69 -14.69 9.99
N THR A 930 -26.94 -13.62 10.19
CA THR A 930 -27.12 -12.66 11.29
C THR A 930 -27.40 -11.29 10.69
N PRO A 931 -28.63 -10.76 10.77
CA PRO A 931 -28.93 -9.43 10.27
C PRO A 931 -28.21 -8.36 11.11
N GLY A 932 -28.01 -7.18 10.52
CA GLY A 932 -27.40 -6.04 11.19
C GLY A 932 -28.32 -5.41 12.25
N ALA A 933 -27.72 -4.81 13.27
CA ALA A 933 -28.43 -4.02 14.27
C ALA A 933 -28.97 -2.70 13.66
N GLY A 934 -30.15 -2.21 14.03
CA GLY A 934 -30.59 -0.85 13.66
C GLY A 934 -32.09 -0.59 13.74
N ALA A 935 -32.51 0.67 13.60
CA ALA A 935 -33.89 1.12 13.86
C ALA A 935 -34.98 0.67 12.87
N GLY A 936 -34.66 -0.17 11.88
CA GLY A 936 -35.57 -0.53 10.79
C GLY A 936 -35.91 -2.00 10.61
N GLY A 937 -35.42 -2.89 11.48
CA GLY A 937 -35.43 -4.33 11.20
C GLY A 937 -34.53 -4.68 10.00
N ALA A 938 -33.85 -5.82 10.04
CA ALA A 938 -33.08 -6.30 8.91
C ALA A 938 -33.51 -7.73 8.61
N ASN A 939 -33.77 -8.00 7.34
CA ASN A 939 -34.19 -9.32 6.90
C ASN A 939 -33.00 -10.27 6.96
N SER A 940 -33.25 -11.50 7.39
CA SER A 940 -32.26 -12.57 7.35
C SER A 940 -32.84 -13.84 6.75
N LEU A 941 -32.03 -14.51 5.95
CA LEU A 941 -32.38 -15.76 5.27
C LEU A 941 -31.18 -16.70 5.33
N ALA A 942 -31.37 -17.88 5.93
CA ALA A 942 -30.41 -18.97 5.91
C ALA A 942 -31.03 -20.17 5.19
N VAL A 943 -30.37 -20.66 4.15
CA VAL A 943 -30.79 -21.82 3.35
C VAL A 943 -29.67 -22.84 3.32
N ALA A 944 -29.90 -24.03 3.87
CA ALA A 944 -28.99 -25.16 3.75
C ALA A 944 -29.69 -26.29 2.99
N ARG A 945 -29.09 -26.73 1.87
CA ARG A 945 -29.69 -27.70 0.95
C ARG A 945 -28.67 -28.74 0.50
N ILE A 946 -29.04 -30.01 0.57
CA ILE A 946 -28.26 -31.15 0.03
C ILE A 946 -29.14 -31.83 -1.03
N THR A 947 -28.64 -32.15 -2.22
CA THR A 947 -29.38 -32.82 -3.31
C THR A 947 -28.58 -34.04 -3.80
N GLY A 948 -29.25 -35.17 -4.05
CA GLY A 948 -28.68 -36.34 -4.73
C GLY A 948 -27.98 -37.41 -3.87
N GLY A 949 -27.97 -37.28 -2.52
CA GLY A 949 -27.11 -38.07 -1.61
C GLY A 949 -27.80 -39.20 -0.83
N GLY A 950 -27.00 -40.15 -0.33
CA GLY A 950 -27.44 -41.31 0.48
C GLY A 950 -27.55 -41.05 1.99
N GLY A 951 -27.57 -39.79 2.40
CA GLY A 951 -27.63 -39.37 3.81
C GLY A 951 -26.87 -38.07 4.04
N GLY A 952 -27.29 -37.29 5.02
CA GLY A 952 -26.67 -36.00 5.30
C GLY A 952 -27.35 -35.22 6.41
N ARG A 953 -26.66 -34.19 6.88
CA ARG A 953 -27.14 -33.21 7.85
C ARG A 953 -27.16 -31.84 7.20
N SER A 954 -28.34 -31.24 7.13
CA SER A 954 -28.53 -29.84 6.75
C SER A 954 -28.87 -29.02 7.99
N THR A 955 -28.27 -27.86 8.17
CA THR A 955 -28.55 -26.96 9.30
C THR A 955 -28.58 -25.51 8.81
N ALA A 956 -29.73 -24.85 8.99
CA ALA A 956 -29.90 -23.43 8.71
C ALA A 956 -30.16 -22.69 10.02
N GLY A 957 -29.31 -21.71 10.34
CA GLY A 957 -29.38 -20.92 11.55
C GLY A 957 -29.55 -19.44 11.25
N ILE A 958 -30.36 -18.76 12.05
CA ILE A 958 -30.43 -17.30 12.13
C ILE A 958 -30.19 -16.88 13.56
N GLU A 959 -29.29 -15.93 13.74
CA GLU A 959 -29.01 -15.36 15.05
C GLU A 959 -29.18 -13.84 14.98
N THR A 960 -30.11 -13.26 15.74
CA THR A 960 -30.35 -11.82 15.83
C THR A 960 -29.97 -11.29 17.21
N ARG A 961 -28.73 -10.82 17.34
CA ARG A 961 -28.26 -10.33 18.65
C ARG A 961 -28.71 -8.89 18.99
N TRP A 962 -29.20 -8.10 18.03
CA TRP A 962 -29.29 -6.61 18.15
C TRP A 962 -30.46 -5.96 17.36
N ALA A 963 -31.57 -6.66 17.13
CA ALA A 963 -32.71 -6.06 16.44
C ALA A 963 -33.62 -5.28 17.43
N ASN A 964 -34.33 -4.26 16.94
CA ASN A 964 -35.35 -3.54 17.71
C ASN A 964 -36.70 -4.27 17.59
N GLY A 965 -37.41 -4.46 18.71
CA GLY A 965 -38.68 -5.21 18.78
C GLY A 965 -38.47 -6.73 18.85
N LEU A 966 -39.57 -7.51 18.73
CA LEU A 966 -39.72 -8.99 18.84
C LEU A 966 -38.57 -9.91 18.37
N THR A 967 -37.60 -9.40 17.62
CA THR A 967 -36.46 -10.12 17.06
C THR A 967 -35.15 -9.90 17.85
N GLN A 968 -35.16 -9.25 19.00
CA GLN A 968 -33.96 -9.14 19.84
C GLN A 968 -33.66 -10.47 20.55
N GLY A 969 -32.42 -10.98 20.45
CA GLY A 969 -32.02 -12.23 21.10
C GLY A 969 -32.56 -13.50 20.43
N LEU A 970 -33.14 -13.38 19.23
CA LEU A 970 -33.76 -14.50 18.53
C LEU A 970 -32.70 -15.40 17.88
N ASN A 971 -32.73 -16.68 18.24
CA ASN A 971 -31.88 -17.71 17.66
C ASN A 971 -32.74 -18.80 17.03
N VAL A 972 -32.92 -18.76 15.71
CA VAL A 972 -33.72 -19.74 14.98
C VAL A 972 -32.78 -20.77 14.36
N GLN A 973 -32.94 -22.02 14.70
CA GLN A 973 -32.23 -23.10 14.05
C GLN A 973 -33.24 -24.06 13.45
N ALA A 974 -33.10 -24.39 12.18
CA ALA A 974 -33.73 -25.54 11.55
C ALA A 974 -32.64 -26.55 11.22
N ALA A 975 -32.77 -27.78 11.70
CA ALA A 975 -31.88 -28.85 11.32
C ALA A 975 -32.65 -30.06 10.81
N ASN A 976 -31.97 -30.77 9.92
CA ASN A 976 -32.53 -31.90 9.23
C ASN A 976 -31.45 -32.96 9.06
N THR A 977 -31.71 -34.15 9.57
CA THR A 977 -30.78 -35.28 9.48
C THR A 977 -31.48 -36.47 8.84
N ALA A 978 -30.93 -36.97 7.73
CA ALA A 978 -31.38 -38.21 7.09
C ALA A 978 -30.28 -39.28 7.22
N VAL A 979 -30.60 -40.40 7.88
CA VAL A 979 -29.67 -41.53 8.10
C VAL A 979 -30.21 -42.80 7.44
N GLY A 980 -29.39 -43.50 6.65
CA GLY A 980 -29.68 -44.84 6.13
C GLY A 980 -30.12 -44.94 4.66
N GLN A 981 -30.11 -43.85 3.90
CA GLN A 981 -30.54 -43.83 2.50
C GLN A 981 -29.56 -44.54 1.56
N ALA A 982 -30.10 -45.18 0.51
CA ALA A 982 -29.31 -45.46 -0.70
C ALA A 982 -29.18 -44.16 -1.51
N PRO A 983 -28.15 -43.98 -2.35
CA PRO A 983 -28.03 -42.79 -3.20
C PRO A 983 -29.28 -42.65 -4.08
N ALA A 984 -30.10 -41.64 -3.79
CA ALA A 984 -31.36 -41.37 -4.46
C ALA A 984 -31.44 -39.87 -4.81
N THR A 985 -32.33 -39.49 -5.73
CA THR A 985 -32.31 -38.18 -6.43
C THR A 985 -32.95 -37.00 -5.68
N GLY A 986 -33.45 -37.21 -4.46
CA GLY A 986 -34.11 -36.18 -3.65
C GLY A 986 -33.15 -35.27 -2.89
N SER A 987 -33.72 -34.31 -2.14
CA SER A 987 -32.97 -33.30 -1.39
C SER A 987 -33.33 -33.21 0.10
N VAL A 988 -32.34 -32.91 0.94
CA VAL A 988 -32.50 -32.57 2.37
C VAL A 988 -32.38 -31.05 2.50
N GLU A 989 -33.41 -30.39 3.03
CA GLU A 989 -33.47 -28.93 3.08
C GLU A 989 -33.80 -28.42 4.49
N ALA A 990 -33.06 -27.40 4.91
CA ALA A 990 -33.32 -26.60 6.09
C ALA A 990 -33.38 -25.12 5.66
N ILE A 991 -34.44 -24.40 6.03
CA ILE A 991 -34.58 -22.96 5.78
C ILE A 991 -34.99 -22.29 7.09
N ALA A 992 -34.26 -21.25 7.48
CA ALA A 992 -34.69 -20.32 8.51
C ALA A 992 -34.78 -18.92 7.87
N GLY A 993 -35.82 -18.16 8.22
CA GLY A 993 -35.98 -16.77 7.77
C GLY A 993 -36.68 -15.88 8.80
N ILE A 994 -36.43 -14.58 8.73
CA ILE A 994 -37.19 -13.54 9.46
C ILE A 994 -37.91 -12.65 8.45
N GLY A 995 -39.22 -12.46 8.64
CA GLY A 995 -40.08 -11.69 7.74
C GLY A 995 -40.55 -12.52 6.54
N SER A 996 -40.32 -12.02 5.33
CA SER A 996 -40.76 -12.65 4.09
C SER A 996 -39.89 -13.89 3.74
N VAL A 997 -40.25 -15.06 4.24
CA VAL A 997 -39.80 -16.34 3.63
C VAL A 997 -40.56 -16.51 2.32
N PRO A 998 -39.93 -16.99 1.22
CA PRO A 998 -40.60 -17.14 -0.07
C PRO A 998 -41.94 -17.87 0.08
N ALA A 999 -43.02 -17.17 -0.26
CA ALA A 999 -44.40 -17.67 -0.13
C ALA A 999 -44.69 -18.91 -1.00
N ASP A 1000 -43.83 -19.18 -2.00
CA ASP A 1000 -44.08 -20.10 -3.10
C ASP A 1000 -43.96 -21.61 -2.77
N GLY A 1001 -43.79 -22.04 -1.51
CA GLY A 1001 -43.33 -23.43 -1.28
C GLY A 1001 -43.79 -24.21 -0.05
N VAL A 1002 -44.65 -23.69 0.83
CA VAL A 1002 -44.90 -24.36 2.11
C VAL A 1002 -45.65 -25.71 1.92
N SER A 1003 -46.46 -25.89 0.87
CA SER A 1003 -47.21 -27.16 0.64
C SER A 1003 -47.07 -27.79 -0.77
N THR A 1004 -47.03 -27.01 -1.85
CA THR A 1004 -47.23 -27.56 -3.21
C THR A 1004 -45.98 -28.16 -3.88
N SER A 1005 -44.78 -27.64 -3.60
CA SER A 1005 -43.52 -28.23 -4.10
C SER A 1005 -43.08 -29.45 -3.28
N ALA A 1006 -43.43 -29.47 -1.99
CA ALA A 1006 -43.44 -30.62 -1.06
C ALA A 1006 -43.97 -31.90 -1.72
N ALA A 1007 -45.19 -31.74 -2.22
CA ALA A 1007 -45.96 -32.77 -2.88
C ALA A 1007 -45.45 -33.12 -4.29
N GLY A 1008 -44.27 -32.69 -4.74
CA GLY A 1008 -43.64 -33.13 -5.98
C GLY A 1008 -42.87 -34.44 -5.85
N GLY A 1009 -42.28 -34.70 -4.67
CA GLY A 1009 -41.36 -35.83 -4.45
C GLY A 1009 -39.88 -35.46 -4.58
N ASP A 1010 -39.56 -34.16 -4.69
CA ASP A 1010 -38.19 -33.69 -4.93
C ASP A 1010 -37.35 -33.53 -3.64
N HIS A 1011 -37.97 -33.66 -2.46
CA HIS A 1011 -37.36 -33.42 -1.15
C HIS A 1011 -37.54 -34.62 -0.21
N PHE A 1012 -36.43 -35.26 0.19
CA PHE A 1012 -36.40 -36.35 1.19
C PHE A 1012 -36.76 -35.90 2.59
N SER A 1013 -36.41 -34.68 2.93
CA SER A 1013 -36.69 -34.14 4.24
C SER A 1013 -36.68 -32.63 4.17
N ILE A 1014 -37.65 -31.98 4.82
CA ILE A 1014 -37.77 -30.53 4.88
C ILE A 1014 -37.95 -30.07 6.33
N ALA A 1015 -37.22 -29.03 6.71
CA ALA A 1015 -37.42 -28.27 7.92
C ALA A 1015 -37.34 -26.77 7.58
N ARG A 1016 -38.48 -26.13 7.40
CA ARG A 1016 -38.55 -24.70 7.06
C ARG A 1016 -39.21 -23.96 8.20
N VAL A 1017 -38.65 -22.82 8.61
CA VAL A 1017 -39.21 -21.96 9.66
C VAL A 1017 -39.06 -20.49 9.29
N ALA A 1018 -40.14 -19.73 9.43
CA ALA A 1018 -40.27 -18.32 9.11
C ALA A 1018 -40.78 -17.58 10.34
N VAL A 1019 -39.91 -16.86 11.04
CA VAL A 1019 -40.25 -16.08 12.24
C VAL A 1019 -40.74 -14.69 11.86
N ALA A 1020 -41.78 -14.21 12.56
CA ALA A 1020 -42.53 -13.01 12.22
C ALA A 1020 -42.92 -12.96 10.73
N PRO A 1021 -43.62 -13.99 10.21
CA PRO A 1021 -43.97 -14.09 8.80
C PRO A 1021 -44.92 -12.96 8.37
N ASP A 1022 -44.83 -12.55 7.11
CA ASP A 1022 -45.73 -11.55 6.55
C ASP A 1022 -47.20 -12.00 6.66
N THR A 1023 -48.07 -11.11 7.14
CA THR A 1023 -49.50 -11.41 7.34
C THR A 1023 -50.21 -11.84 6.06
N SER A 1024 -49.74 -11.41 4.88
CA SER A 1024 -50.24 -11.86 3.58
C SER A 1024 -49.99 -13.36 3.34
N VAL A 1025 -48.82 -13.86 3.75
CA VAL A 1025 -48.46 -15.29 3.65
C VAL A 1025 -49.34 -16.11 4.58
N ILE A 1026 -49.54 -15.64 5.82
CA ILE A 1026 -50.38 -16.35 6.79
C ILE A 1026 -51.84 -16.41 6.33
N ARG A 1027 -52.41 -15.31 5.82
CA ARG A 1027 -53.79 -15.33 5.26
C ARG A 1027 -53.94 -16.35 4.14
N SER A 1028 -52.93 -16.47 3.28
CA SER A 1028 -52.95 -17.47 2.20
C SER A 1028 -52.97 -18.90 2.74
N LEU A 1029 -52.22 -19.18 3.82
CA LEU A 1029 -52.14 -20.52 4.42
C LEU A 1029 -53.36 -20.89 5.25
N LEU A 1030 -53.96 -19.92 5.93
CA LEU A 1030 -55.21 -20.12 6.67
C LEU A 1030 -56.42 -20.30 5.75
N THR A 1031 -56.28 -20.03 4.45
CA THR A 1031 -57.33 -20.30 3.46
C THR A 1031 -57.48 -21.82 3.28
N GLY A 1032 -58.42 -22.42 3.99
CA GLY A 1032 -58.68 -23.87 3.99
C GLY A 1032 -58.51 -24.55 5.36
N ASN A 1033 -57.90 -23.85 6.32
CA ASN A 1033 -57.66 -24.35 7.69
C ASN A 1033 -58.46 -23.50 8.67
N ARG A 1034 -59.78 -23.69 8.70
CA ARG A 1034 -60.69 -22.80 9.44
C ARG A 1034 -60.57 -22.99 10.96
N GLY A 1035 -60.46 -24.22 11.44
CA GLY A 1035 -60.23 -24.53 12.85
C GLY A 1035 -58.98 -23.84 13.41
N VAL A 1036 -57.91 -23.73 12.61
CA VAL A 1036 -56.74 -22.91 12.98
C VAL A 1036 -57.03 -21.42 12.81
N ALA A 1037 -57.64 -20.99 11.70
CA ALA A 1037 -57.90 -19.58 11.42
C ALA A 1037 -58.82 -18.91 12.47
N ASP A 1038 -59.81 -19.63 12.99
CA ASP A 1038 -60.73 -19.18 14.03
C ASP A 1038 -60.00 -18.93 15.37
N ASN A 1039 -58.74 -19.35 15.51
CA ASN A 1039 -57.89 -19.14 16.69
C ASN A 1039 -56.77 -18.10 16.49
N PHE A 1040 -56.61 -17.46 15.33
CA PHE A 1040 -55.57 -16.45 15.09
C PHE A 1040 -56.15 -15.17 14.47
N ASP A 1041 -56.20 -14.07 15.24
CA ASP A 1041 -56.68 -12.78 14.75
C ASP A 1041 -55.59 -11.97 14.01
N LEU A 1042 -55.55 -12.10 12.69
CA LEU A 1042 -54.62 -11.35 11.83
C LEU A 1042 -55.00 -9.87 11.62
N THR A 1043 -56.04 -9.36 12.29
CA THR A 1043 -56.45 -7.94 12.23
C THR A 1043 -55.87 -7.08 13.35
N GLY A 1044 -55.16 -7.69 14.31
CA GLY A 1044 -54.36 -6.99 15.32
C GLY A 1044 -54.47 -7.55 16.74
N GLY A 1045 -55.31 -8.56 16.99
CA GLY A 1045 -55.45 -9.20 18.30
C GLY A 1045 -54.61 -10.47 18.50
N SER A 1046 -53.72 -10.82 17.59
CA SER A 1046 -52.82 -11.97 17.72
C SER A 1046 -51.49 -11.72 17.03
N ASP A 1047 -50.41 -12.25 17.62
CA ASP A 1047 -49.07 -12.19 17.06
C ASP A 1047 -48.66 -13.57 16.56
N VAL A 1048 -48.49 -13.70 15.24
CA VAL A 1048 -47.92 -14.92 14.66
C VAL A 1048 -46.41 -14.88 14.86
N LEU A 1049 -45.93 -15.74 15.75
CA LEU A 1049 -44.52 -15.78 16.14
C LEU A 1049 -43.69 -16.51 15.08
N ALA A 1050 -44.14 -17.67 14.59
CA ALA A 1050 -43.61 -18.23 13.34
C ALA A 1050 -44.55 -19.20 12.63
N LEU A 1051 -44.11 -19.52 11.42
CA LEU A 1051 -44.67 -20.54 10.56
C LEU A 1051 -43.57 -21.56 10.23
N ALA A 1052 -43.86 -22.84 10.36
CA ALA A 1052 -42.95 -23.91 9.98
C ALA A 1052 -43.61 -24.93 9.05
N SER A 1053 -42.78 -25.63 8.26
CA SER A 1053 -43.18 -26.74 7.41
C SER A 1053 -42.19 -27.88 7.57
N LEU A 1054 -42.71 -29.06 7.85
CA LEU A 1054 -41.92 -30.23 8.22
C LEU A 1054 -42.41 -31.44 7.45
N GLY A 1055 -41.49 -32.31 7.06
CA GLY A 1055 -41.87 -33.57 6.45
C GLY A 1055 -40.70 -34.39 5.95
N ALA A 1056 -41.02 -35.60 5.53
CA ALA A 1056 -40.07 -36.56 5.00
C ALA A 1056 -40.67 -37.36 3.85
N PHE A 1057 -39.80 -37.83 2.96
CA PHE A 1057 -40.11 -38.67 1.81
C PHE A 1057 -38.99 -39.67 1.57
N GLN A 1058 -39.37 -40.88 1.19
CA GLN A 1058 -38.47 -41.98 0.93
C GLN A 1058 -38.59 -42.41 -0.53
N ASP A 1059 -37.50 -42.34 -1.30
CA ASP A 1059 -37.49 -42.81 -2.70
C ASP A 1059 -36.87 -44.22 -2.84
N GLY A 1060 -36.15 -44.70 -1.82
CA GLY A 1060 -35.53 -46.02 -1.79
C GLY A 1060 -36.29 -47.05 -0.94
N SER A 1061 -36.06 -48.35 -1.17
CA SER A 1061 -36.74 -49.44 -0.42
C SER A 1061 -36.12 -49.77 0.95
N ARG A 1062 -35.27 -48.90 1.51
CA ARG A 1062 -34.59 -49.12 2.80
C ARG A 1062 -35.26 -48.28 3.88
N SER A 1063 -35.30 -48.83 5.10
CA SER A 1063 -35.71 -48.08 6.30
C SER A 1063 -34.76 -46.92 6.51
N SER A 1064 -35.28 -45.70 6.49
CA SER A 1064 -34.54 -44.48 6.81
C SER A 1064 -35.15 -43.80 8.04
N LEU A 1065 -34.28 -43.16 8.81
CA LEU A 1065 -34.67 -42.26 9.89
C LEU A 1065 -34.44 -40.83 9.42
N PHE A 1066 -35.49 -40.01 9.50
CA PHE A 1066 -35.42 -38.58 9.28
C PHE A 1066 -35.72 -37.87 10.58
N SER A 1067 -34.87 -36.93 10.98
CA SER A 1067 -35.08 -36.08 12.15
C SER A 1067 -35.14 -34.65 11.67
N ASN A 1068 -36.28 -34.00 11.90
CA ASN A 1068 -36.53 -32.61 11.56
C ASN A 1068 -36.73 -31.83 12.86
N ASP A 1069 -35.89 -30.84 13.11
CA ASP A 1069 -35.96 -30.02 14.31
C ASP A 1069 -35.99 -28.54 13.96
N PHE A 1070 -36.74 -27.77 14.76
CA PHE A 1070 -36.51 -26.35 14.86
C PHE A 1070 -36.48 -25.89 16.33
N SER A 1071 -35.63 -24.90 16.61
CA SER A 1071 -35.59 -24.24 17.91
C SER A 1071 -35.57 -22.72 17.76
N MET A 1072 -36.15 -22.02 18.72
CA MET A 1072 -36.14 -20.57 18.82
C MET A 1072 -36.06 -20.09 20.27
N ALA A 1073 -35.42 -18.94 20.46
CA ALA A 1073 -35.49 -18.16 21.68
C ALA A 1073 -36.23 -16.85 21.34
N LEU A 1074 -37.30 -16.49 22.03
CA LEU A 1074 -38.09 -15.29 21.72
C LEU A 1074 -38.07 -14.31 22.90
N ASP A 1075 -37.68 -13.05 22.67
CA ASP A 1075 -37.82 -12.03 23.70
C ASP A 1075 -39.26 -11.54 23.76
N MET A 1076 -39.99 -12.11 24.70
CA MET A 1076 -41.42 -11.87 24.84
C MET A 1076 -41.76 -10.55 25.53
N SER A 1077 -40.77 -9.81 26.04
CA SER A 1077 -40.99 -8.46 26.58
C SER A 1077 -41.42 -7.45 25.50
N LEU A 1078 -41.34 -7.87 24.24
CA LEU A 1078 -41.54 -7.04 23.05
C LEU A 1078 -42.94 -7.22 22.43
N LEU A 1079 -43.83 -7.99 23.07
CA LEU A 1079 -45.24 -8.14 22.69
C LEU A 1079 -46.13 -7.12 23.43
N ASP A 1080 -47.06 -6.50 22.72
CA ASP A 1080 -47.96 -5.47 23.29
C ASP A 1080 -49.04 -6.07 24.20
N THR A 1081 -49.47 -7.30 23.93
CA THR A 1081 -50.48 -8.02 24.74
C THR A 1081 -50.03 -9.45 24.97
N GLN A 1082 -50.07 -9.92 26.21
CA GLN A 1082 -49.79 -11.32 26.54
C GLN A 1082 -51.08 -12.15 26.41
N GLN A 1083 -51.02 -13.26 25.68
CA GLN A 1083 -52.09 -14.23 25.48
C GLN A 1083 -51.53 -15.66 25.66
N ASP A 1084 -52.28 -16.68 25.25
CA ASP A 1084 -51.84 -18.07 25.32
C ASP A 1084 -50.88 -18.41 24.18
N LEU A 1085 -50.01 -19.40 24.39
CA LEU A 1085 -49.15 -19.93 23.35
C LEU A 1085 -49.91 -21.01 22.57
N LEU A 1086 -50.31 -20.69 21.35
CA LEU A 1086 -51.05 -21.61 20.48
C LEU A 1086 -50.16 -22.23 19.41
N PHE A 1087 -50.42 -23.49 19.08
CA PHE A 1087 -49.80 -24.25 17.99
C PHE A 1087 -50.89 -24.80 17.05
N GLY A 1088 -51.02 -24.24 15.86
CA GLY A 1088 -51.91 -24.73 14.82
C GLY A 1088 -51.20 -25.71 13.88
N PHE A 1089 -51.83 -26.83 13.54
CA PHE A 1089 -51.38 -27.78 12.52
C PHE A 1089 -52.29 -27.71 11.30
N MET A 1090 -51.69 -27.72 10.11
CA MET A 1090 -52.36 -27.41 8.85
C MET A 1090 -51.82 -28.26 7.70
N ASN A 1091 -52.64 -28.42 6.67
CA ASN A 1091 -52.25 -28.97 5.35
C ASN A 1091 -51.47 -30.30 5.36
N PRO A 1092 -51.85 -31.34 6.15
CA PRO A 1092 -51.14 -32.60 6.12
C PRO A 1092 -51.27 -33.25 4.74
N THR A 1093 -50.12 -33.58 4.14
CA THR A 1093 -50.04 -34.17 2.81
C THR A 1093 -49.39 -35.54 2.91
N VAL A 1094 -50.07 -36.57 2.38
CA VAL A 1094 -49.64 -37.97 2.43
C VAL A 1094 -49.37 -38.49 1.02
N ARG A 1095 -48.28 -39.24 0.84
CA ARG A 1095 -48.01 -40.04 -0.36
C ARG A 1095 -47.65 -41.48 0.03
N GLY A 1096 -48.01 -42.43 -0.83
CA GLY A 1096 -47.82 -43.86 -0.54
C GLY A 1096 -48.50 -44.27 0.76
N ASN A 1097 -47.80 -45.01 1.61
CA ASN A 1097 -48.23 -45.39 2.95
C ASN A 1097 -47.96 -44.29 4.01
N GLY A 1098 -47.34 -43.17 3.63
CA GLY A 1098 -46.96 -42.10 4.54
C GLY A 1098 -45.66 -42.39 5.30
N PHE A 1099 -45.79 -43.05 6.45
CA PHE A 1099 -44.68 -43.40 7.35
C PHE A 1099 -44.97 -44.72 8.09
N ASP A 1100 -43.95 -45.35 8.65
CA ASP A 1100 -44.10 -46.50 9.56
C ASP A 1100 -44.20 -46.06 11.02
N ALA A 1101 -43.47 -45.02 11.38
CA ALA A 1101 -43.60 -44.35 12.67
C ALA A 1101 -43.33 -42.85 12.54
N LEU A 1102 -44.11 -42.04 13.23
CA LEU A 1102 -43.90 -40.60 13.39
C LEU A 1102 -43.89 -40.30 14.88
N SER A 1103 -42.85 -39.64 15.37
CA SER A 1103 -42.78 -39.14 16.75
C SER A 1103 -42.57 -37.63 16.73
N MET A 1104 -43.40 -36.87 17.43
CA MET A 1104 -43.28 -35.42 17.55
C MET A 1104 -43.13 -35.03 19.02
N SER A 1105 -42.27 -34.05 19.30
CA SER A 1105 -42.05 -33.55 20.65
C SER A 1105 -41.89 -32.03 20.66
N LEU A 1106 -42.44 -31.37 21.68
CA LEU A 1106 -42.30 -29.95 21.92
C LEU A 1106 -41.72 -29.75 23.32
N ARG A 1107 -40.65 -28.97 23.40
CA ARG A 1107 -40.05 -28.50 24.63
C ARG A 1107 -40.19 -26.98 24.74
N ILE A 1108 -40.51 -26.52 25.93
CA ILE A 1108 -40.54 -25.11 26.32
C ILE A 1108 -39.62 -24.97 27.53
N GLU A 1109 -38.66 -24.04 27.51
CA GLU A 1109 -37.65 -23.87 28.56
C GLU A 1109 -36.87 -25.18 28.86
N GLY A 1110 -36.58 -25.95 27.79
CA GLY A 1110 -35.95 -27.27 27.88
C GLY A 1110 -36.83 -28.38 28.46
N ARG A 1111 -38.03 -28.08 28.99
CA ARG A 1111 -39.00 -29.04 29.53
C ARG A 1111 -39.91 -29.56 28.43
N LEU A 1112 -40.07 -30.89 28.36
CA LEU A 1112 -41.03 -31.55 27.46
C LEU A 1112 -42.47 -31.22 27.89
N VAL A 1113 -43.20 -30.51 27.04
CA VAL A 1113 -44.61 -30.12 27.26
C VAL A 1113 -45.59 -30.93 26.43
N PHE A 1114 -45.14 -31.46 25.29
CA PHE A 1114 -45.95 -32.30 24.42
C PHE A 1114 -45.09 -33.37 23.75
N SER A 1115 -45.62 -34.58 23.65
CA SER A 1115 -44.99 -35.71 23.00
C SER A 1115 -46.08 -36.64 22.47
N GLN A 1116 -46.10 -36.89 21.17
CA GLN A 1116 -47.09 -37.74 20.53
C GLN A 1116 -46.39 -38.64 19.52
N SER A 1117 -46.83 -39.89 19.43
CA SER A 1117 -46.31 -40.87 18.47
C SER A 1117 -47.44 -41.51 17.69
N PHE A 1118 -47.26 -41.67 16.39
CA PHE A 1118 -48.23 -42.30 15.50
C PHE A 1118 -47.57 -43.49 14.80
N THR A 1119 -48.36 -44.54 14.65
CA THR A 1119 -48.05 -45.69 13.78
C THR A 1119 -49.12 -45.85 12.69
N ASP A 1120 -50.12 -44.96 12.66
CA ASP A 1120 -51.21 -44.90 11.71
C ASP A 1120 -51.26 -43.51 11.05
N VAL A 1121 -51.19 -43.49 9.72
CA VAL A 1121 -51.19 -42.26 8.93
C VAL A 1121 -52.54 -41.53 8.94
N THR A 1122 -53.65 -42.25 9.09
CA THR A 1122 -54.99 -41.67 9.20
C THR A 1122 -55.16 -40.94 10.52
N GLU A 1123 -54.66 -41.53 11.62
CA GLU A 1123 -54.64 -40.89 12.94
C GLU A 1123 -53.79 -39.62 12.93
N ALA A 1124 -52.56 -39.70 12.41
CA ALA A 1124 -51.68 -38.55 12.29
C ALA A 1124 -52.28 -37.44 11.42
N ARG A 1125 -52.87 -37.79 10.27
CA ARG A 1125 -53.55 -36.81 9.41
C ARG A 1125 -54.71 -36.15 10.16
N GLY A 1126 -55.55 -36.92 10.85
CA GLY A 1126 -56.66 -36.35 11.62
C GLY A 1126 -56.22 -35.41 12.74
N PHE A 1127 -55.08 -35.70 13.38
CA PHE A 1127 -54.48 -34.84 14.42
C PHE A 1127 -53.81 -33.58 13.86
N LEU A 1128 -53.14 -33.69 12.70
CA LEU A 1128 -52.37 -32.62 12.08
C LEU A 1128 -53.17 -31.79 11.06
N ASP A 1129 -54.45 -32.09 10.87
CA ASP A 1129 -55.36 -31.37 9.97
C ASP A 1129 -56.27 -30.43 10.76
N ASP A 1130 -56.08 -29.13 10.57
CA ASP A 1130 -56.96 -28.07 11.08
C ASP A 1130 -57.18 -28.09 12.61
N GLN A 1131 -56.17 -28.48 13.38
CA GLN A 1131 -56.21 -28.53 14.86
C GLN A 1131 -55.30 -27.48 15.50
N THR A 1132 -55.70 -26.97 16.67
CA THR A 1132 -54.88 -26.07 17.48
C THR A 1132 -54.66 -26.67 18.87
N LEU A 1133 -53.40 -26.72 19.30
CA LEU A 1133 -52.99 -27.00 20.66
C LEU A 1133 -52.82 -25.71 21.43
N ASP A 1134 -53.30 -25.69 22.66
CA ASP A 1134 -53.18 -24.58 23.58
C ASP A 1134 -52.29 -25.00 24.76
N PHE A 1135 -51.18 -24.28 24.92
CA PHE A 1135 -50.23 -24.50 26.03
C PHE A 1135 -50.45 -23.53 27.19
N GLY A 1136 -51.49 -22.69 27.10
CA GLY A 1136 -51.88 -21.70 28.09
C GLY A 1136 -50.93 -20.50 28.15
N ASP A 1137 -51.11 -19.73 29.22
CA ASP A 1137 -50.29 -18.57 29.56
C ASP A 1137 -48.83 -18.99 29.80
N TRP A 1138 -48.01 -18.67 28.81
CA TRP A 1138 -46.58 -18.98 28.79
C TRP A 1138 -45.75 -18.05 29.68
N THR A 1139 -46.33 -16.97 30.22
CA THR A 1139 -45.59 -15.99 31.05
C THR A 1139 -45.25 -16.53 32.43
N GLN A 1140 -45.97 -17.56 32.90
CA GLN A 1140 -45.77 -18.14 34.21
C GLN A 1140 -44.53 -19.05 34.23
N GLY A 1141 -43.42 -18.50 34.72
CA GLY A 1141 -42.19 -19.25 34.97
C GLY A 1141 -41.03 -18.98 34.01
N LEU A 1142 -41.15 -18.00 33.11
CA LEU A 1142 -40.02 -17.58 32.27
C LEU A 1142 -39.00 -16.77 33.05
N ILE A 1143 -37.71 -17.08 32.83
CA ILE A 1143 -36.58 -16.27 33.27
C ILE A 1143 -35.74 -15.94 32.03
N GLY A 1144 -36.10 -14.86 31.34
CA GLY A 1144 -35.45 -14.45 30.09
C GLY A 1144 -36.29 -14.75 28.84
N PRO A 1145 -35.66 -14.94 27.67
CA PRO A 1145 -36.34 -15.31 26.42
C PRO A 1145 -37.09 -16.64 26.55
N LEU A 1146 -38.20 -16.78 25.82
CA LEU A 1146 -38.95 -18.02 25.67
C LEU A 1146 -38.23 -18.98 24.72
N ASP A 1147 -37.69 -20.07 25.24
CA ASP A 1147 -37.01 -21.11 24.51
C ASP A 1147 -37.98 -22.22 24.07
N ILE A 1148 -38.25 -22.31 22.77
CA ILE A 1148 -39.10 -23.35 22.17
C ILE A 1148 -38.24 -24.27 21.31
N ALA A 1149 -38.39 -25.59 21.46
CA ALA A 1149 -37.80 -26.59 20.57
C ALA A 1149 -38.83 -27.63 20.15
N PHE A 1150 -39.05 -27.75 18.85
CA PHE A 1150 -39.96 -28.72 18.25
C PHE A 1150 -39.18 -29.71 17.40
N SER A 1151 -39.44 -31.00 17.58
CA SER A 1151 -38.74 -32.08 16.85
C SER A 1151 -39.74 -33.08 16.32
N VAL A 1152 -39.51 -33.57 15.10
CA VAL A 1152 -40.29 -34.64 14.47
C VAL A 1152 -39.35 -35.67 13.87
N ASP A 1153 -39.48 -36.90 14.34
CA ASP A 1153 -38.75 -38.06 13.83
C ASP A 1153 -39.68 -38.94 12.99
N TYR A 1154 -39.25 -39.25 11.77
CA TYR A 1154 -39.96 -40.12 10.82
C TYR A 1154 -39.15 -41.39 10.59
N ARG A 1155 -39.83 -42.53 10.66
CA ARG A 1155 -39.33 -43.80 10.12
C ARG A 1155 -40.15 -44.15 8.89
N ILE A 1156 -39.48 -44.25 7.74
CA ILE A 1156 -40.13 -44.58 6.47
C ILE A 1156 -39.35 -45.70 5.79
N ASN A 1157 -40.06 -46.76 5.39
CA ASN A 1157 -39.51 -48.00 4.84
C ASN A 1157 -39.84 -48.18 3.35
N GLY A 1158 -40.96 -47.61 2.88
CA GLY A 1158 -41.44 -47.77 1.51
C GLY A 1158 -40.92 -46.68 0.57
N ALA A 1159 -40.50 -47.08 -0.63
CA ALA A 1159 -40.23 -46.14 -1.71
C ALA A 1159 -41.54 -45.50 -2.20
N GLY A 1160 -41.56 -44.18 -2.35
CA GLY A 1160 -42.76 -43.40 -2.69
C GLY A 1160 -43.53 -42.88 -1.47
N ASP A 1161 -43.20 -43.32 -0.25
CA ASP A 1161 -43.91 -42.94 0.97
C ASP A 1161 -43.45 -41.55 1.43
N ALA A 1162 -44.41 -40.68 1.76
CA ALA A 1162 -44.13 -39.32 2.24
C ALA A 1162 -45.19 -38.81 3.22
N PHE A 1163 -44.77 -37.97 4.15
CA PHE A 1163 -45.66 -37.22 5.02
C PHE A 1163 -45.11 -35.81 5.25
N TYR A 1164 -45.94 -34.80 5.00
CA TYR A 1164 -45.62 -33.39 5.22
C TYR A 1164 -46.77 -32.70 5.95
N PHE A 1165 -46.49 -31.66 6.73
CA PHE A 1165 -47.50 -30.79 7.31
C PHE A 1165 -46.92 -29.40 7.59
N ASP A 1166 -47.82 -28.43 7.71
CA ASP A 1166 -47.51 -27.06 8.08
C ASP A 1166 -47.92 -26.83 9.54
N THR A 1167 -47.21 -25.94 10.23
CA THR A 1167 -47.59 -25.52 11.57
C THR A 1167 -47.37 -24.03 11.75
N ILE A 1168 -48.30 -23.37 12.42
CA ILE A 1168 -48.21 -21.97 12.83
C ILE A 1168 -48.20 -21.94 14.35
N PHE A 1169 -47.41 -21.05 14.94
CA PHE A 1169 -47.52 -20.80 16.36
C PHE A 1169 -47.46 -19.30 16.64
N GLY A 1170 -48.16 -18.91 17.70
CA GLY A 1170 -48.29 -17.51 18.02
C GLY A 1170 -48.88 -17.27 19.38
N ASN A 1171 -48.79 -16.01 19.78
CA ASN A 1171 -49.43 -15.46 20.95
C ASN A 1171 -50.87 -15.10 20.55
N SER A 1172 -51.83 -15.87 21.03
CA SER A 1172 -53.25 -15.73 20.65
C SER A 1172 -54.19 -16.31 21.71
N THR A 1173 -55.49 -16.19 21.51
CA THR A 1173 -56.52 -16.74 22.41
C THR A 1173 -57.44 -17.65 21.60
N ILE A 1174 -57.81 -18.82 22.14
CA ILE A 1174 -58.78 -19.70 21.48
C ILE A 1174 -60.06 -18.91 21.14
N GLY A 1175 -60.48 -18.99 19.88
CA GLY A 1175 -61.65 -18.27 19.37
C GLY A 1175 -61.45 -16.77 19.10
N ALA A 1176 -60.21 -16.27 19.13
CA ALA A 1176 -59.90 -14.87 18.80
C ALA A 1176 -60.10 -14.53 17.32
N GLY A 1177 -60.06 -15.53 16.43
CA GLY A 1177 -60.29 -15.33 15.00
C GLY A 1177 -61.61 -14.61 14.77
N VAL A 1178 -61.57 -13.61 13.87
CA VAL A 1178 -62.70 -12.72 13.63
C VAL A 1178 -63.92 -13.53 13.21
N VAL A 1179 -64.82 -13.82 14.15
CA VAL A 1179 -66.14 -14.38 13.81
C VAL A 1179 -66.77 -13.36 12.88
N PRO A 1180 -67.12 -13.72 11.62
CA PRO A 1180 -67.77 -12.79 10.72
C PRO A 1180 -69.05 -12.31 11.41
N VAL A 1181 -69.01 -11.10 11.97
CA VAL A 1181 -70.22 -10.47 12.49
C VAL A 1181 -71.12 -10.41 11.27
N PRO A 1182 -72.29 -11.09 11.27
CA PRO A 1182 -73.22 -10.96 10.16
C PRO A 1182 -73.39 -9.45 9.95
N PRO A 1183 -73.19 -8.92 8.72
CA PRO A 1183 -73.29 -7.49 8.48
C PRO A 1183 -74.53 -7.01 9.21
N ALA A 1184 -74.45 -5.96 10.04
CA ALA A 1184 -75.55 -5.56 10.92
C ALA A 1184 -76.90 -5.44 10.16
N VAL A 1185 -76.85 -5.28 8.83
CA VAL A 1185 -77.93 -5.48 7.85
C VAL A 1185 -78.74 -6.77 8.04
N TRP A 1186 -78.16 -7.94 8.33
CA TRP A 1186 -78.89 -9.19 8.54
C TRP A 1186 -79.58 -9.27 9.91
N LEU A 1187 -78.95 -8.74 10.97
CA LEU A 1187 -79.58 -8.60 12.30
C LEU A 1187 -80.68 -7.52 12.28
N PHE A 1188 -80.50 -6.44 11.52
CA PHE A 1188 -81.53 -5.45 11.27
C PHE A 1188 -82.64 -5.98 10.35
N LEU A 1189 -82.35 -6.71 9.26
CA LEU A 1189 -83.41 -7.25 8.38
C LEU A 1189 -84.25 -8.33 9.06
N SER A 1190 -83.63 -9.20 9.87
CA SER A 1190 -84.37 -10.21 10.65
C SER A 1190 -85.20 -9.57 11.77
N GLY A 1191 -84.70 -8.51 12.43
CA GLY A 1191 -85.49 -7.69 13.34
C GLY A 1191 -86.63 -6.91 12.65
N PHE A 1192 -86.40 -6.39 11.44
CA PHE A 1192 -87.38 -5.59 10.69
C PHE A 1192 -88.46 -6.45 10.03
N LEU A 1193 -88.14 -7.66 9.55
CA LEU A 1193 -89.11 -8.64 9.08
C LEU A 1193 -89.97 -9.20 10.22
N SER A 1194 -89.42 -9.30 11.44
CA SER A 1194 -90.17 -9.63 12.66
C SER A 1194 -91.16 -8.52 13.06
N LEU A 1195 -90.79 -7.25 12.89
CA LEU A 1195 -91.69 -6.11 13.13
C LEU A 1195 -92.75 -5.93 12.03
N ALA A 1196 -92.42 -6.21 10.77
CA ALA A 1196 -93.38 -6.16 9.66
C ALA A 1196 -94.43 -7.28 9.72
N GLY A 1197 -94.10 -8.43 10.35
CA GLY A 1197 -95.04 -9.51 10.62
C GLY A 1197 -96.08 -9.21 11.72
N ILE A 1198 -95.76 -8.33 12.67
CA ILE A 1198 -96.67 -7.94 13.78
C ILE A 1198 -97.60 -6.79 13.38
N ALA A 1199 -97.32 -6.07 12.28
CA ALA A 1199 -98.15 -4.96 11.80
C ALA A 1199 -99.31 -5.35 10.85
N ARG A 1200 -99.69 -6.64 10.75
CA ARG A 1200 -100.75 -7.11 9.85
C ARG A 1200 -101.83 -7.95 10.55
N CYS A 1201 -102.34 -7.49 11.68
CA CYS A 1201 -103.68 -7.82 12.16
C CYS A 1201 -104.34 -6.59 12.80
N ASN A 1202 -105.49 -6.18 12.24
CA ASN A 1202 -106.36 -5.00 12.52
C ASN A 1202 -106.01 -3.77 11.66
N ARG A 1203 -106.76 -3.37 10.62
CA ARG A 1203 -108.23 -3.25 10.50
C ARG A 1203 -108.69 -3.00 9.05
N ALA A 1204 -109.80 -3.64 8.67
CA ALA A 1204 -110.89 -3.09 7.84
C ALA A 1204 -112.18 -3.44 8.62
N THR A 1205 -113.01 -2.50 9.08
CA THR A 1205 -114.05 -1.72 8.34
C THR A 1205 -114.21 -0.32 8.97
N GLN A 1206 -114.10 0.79 8.20
CA GLN A 1206 -115.15 1.55 7.46
C GLN A 1206 -116.17 2.26 8.37
N ALA A 1207 -116.66 3.50 8.16
CA ALA A 1207 -116.68 4.53 7.09
C ALA A 1207 -116.86 5.92 7.80
N SER A 1208 -116.81 7.12 7.22
CA SER A 1208 -117.46 7.67 6.03
C SER A 1208 -117.08 9.17 5.86
N PRO A 1209 -117.37 9.80 4.70
CA PRO A 1209 -116.86 11.10 4.17
C PRO A 1209 -117.88 12.26 4.45
N PRO A 1210 -117.97 13.44 3.77
CA PRO A 1210 -117.33 13.93 2.52
C PRO A 1210 -116.91 15.43 2.43
N ALA A 1211 -115.96 15.73 1.53
CA ALA A 1211 -115.86 16.90 0.62
C ALA A 1211 -114.50 16.86 -0.08
#